data_AF-V9F5B4-F1
#
_entry.id   AF-V9F5B4-F1
#
_cell.length_a   1.000
_cell.length_b   1.000
_cell.length_c   1.000
_cell.angle_alpha   90.00
_cell.angle_beta   90.00
_cell.angle_gamma   90.00
#
_symmetry.space_group_name_H-M   'P 1'
#
loop_
_entity.id
_entity.type
_entity.pdbx_description
1 polymer ?
#
loop_
_entity_poly.entity_id
_entity_poly.type
_entity_poly.pdbx_seq_one_letter_code
_entity_poly.pdbx_strand_id
1 'polypeptide(L)'
;MVTTLPTPLLAVSLLFRSKPRFAGIDHVISSVSAYADSSVELPLNKACKYGSVTLLNRIWNSTVDLEPGGWGLWSVRKLLRAYKLYGKLQFTLCLLEAVKTNNVDIVQWLFHHFPDYGVRRKVIYDAASAGALEILQYFRANGTVIRNEEEEQEEDEEWDEEKENWERGRWVRWGGLDAAKAAIAGHSDVVKWMYETYAQTCENRNDFCAMDGAFIAGDMDLANWLMDELCMDPEGHEALHGAAANGHIEPLQWFQERGEYTSWDAGTLFKAAEAGKLNVVRWIVDRDRNDSELGDQSGPDEYNFDYSYGDRTRRTYLTCLGGEATLAIHAAAINGHLEVAKYLRAHTDKPRNDREKTKEKWRLSKRKKALSERLKGNSSVETVSGRTMLFAAERGFLDVIKWLYVEYHADPKINLFWVCGHIDEYGYSENDNDCGDSESYCSVVDAAAGKGHLEIVQYLLHIGQEEEDTRKHKRQRIQENPDTVTRDSLSPPTKPKCTAVAMDVAAAHGHLDVVQWLHANRSEGCTTAAMDLAATNGHLDTVEWLHAHRSERCTVEAMDGAASGGHLDVVKWLHKYRTEGCTTAAMDNAASGGHFEVVKWLHDKHAGCTAAALDGAAAYGKLEIVKWLHRNRSEGCTKLAMDGAAHGGHLRVLRWLLENRKEGFTERALDNAARYSQFETLLILHNIAQQGYVKQVDIMDEEESNKWISEHYHDIARAEFYSGNGVGW
;
A
#
# COMPACT_ATOMS: atom_id res chain seq x y z
N MET A 1 -37.76 21.78 -20.98
CA MET A 1 -36.34 21.59 -21.33
C MET A 1 -36.28 21.06 -22.75
N VAL A 2 -35.65 21.78 -23.68
CA VAL A 2 -35.37 21.26 -25.03
C VAL A 2 -34.32 20.17 -24.87
N THR A 3 -34.71 18.91 -25.06
CA THR A 3 -33.81 17.75 -25.00
C THR A 3 -32.86 17.82 -26.19
N THR A 4 -31.70 18.46 -25.99
CA THR A 4 -30.61 18.43 -26.97
C THR A 4 -29.99 17.04 -26.91
N LEU A 5 -30.26 16.21 -27.92
CA LEU A 5 -29.55 14.94 -28.09
C LEU A 5 -28.03 15.22 -28.11
N PRO A 6 -27.21 14.41 -27.42
CA PRO A 6 -25.77 14.60 -27.44
C PRO A 6 -25.26 14.58 -28.89
N THR A 7 -24.25 15.41 -29.17
CA THR A 7 -23.66 15.47 -30.51
C THR A 7 -23.21 14.07 -30.96
N PRO A 8 -23.54 13.64 -32.18
CA PRO A 8 -23.20 12.30 -32.62
C PRO A 8 -21.69 12.09 -32.63
N LEU A 9 -21.24 10.91 -32.22
CA LEU A 9 -19.83 10.52 -32.20
C LEU A 9 -19.22 10.76 -33.58
N LEU A 10 -17.99 11.30 -33.60
CA LEU A 10 -17.31 11.61 -34.85
C LEU A 10 -17.17 10.37 -35.75
N ALA A 11 -16.88 9.21 -35.16
CA ALA A 11 -16.79 7.94 -35.88
C ALA A 11 -18.11 7.56 -36.59
N VAL A 12 -19.25 7.78 -35.92
CA VAL A 12 -20.57 7.51 -36.49
C VAL A 12 -20.90 8.54 -37.57
N SER A 13 -20.63 9.82 -37.32
CA SER A 13 -20.80 10.88 -38.31
C SER A 13 -20.00 10.61 -39.60
N LEU A 14 -18.75 10.16 -39.48
CA LEU A 14 -17.89 9.77 -40.60
C LEU A 14 -18.42 8.53 -41.33
N LEU A 15 -18.87 7.51 -40.58
CA LEU A 15 -19.46 6.29 -41.17
C LEU A 15 -20.71 6.63 -42.00
N PHE A 16 -21.61 7.46 -41.47
CA PHE A 16 -22.85 7.82 -42.17
C PHE A 16 -22.62 8.79 -43.33
N ARG A 17 -21.57 9.62 -43.29
CA ARG A 17 -21.13 10.42 -44.45
C ARG A 17 -20.77 9.55 -45.66
N SER A 18 -20.26 8.34 -45.44
CA SER A 18 -19.95 7.38 -46.51
C SER A 18 -21.18 6.66 -47.08
N LYS A 19 -22.36 6.81 -46.44
CA LYS A 19 -23.61 6.10 -46.80
C LYS A 19 -24.73 7.09 -47.15
N PRO A 20 -24.76 7.64 -48.38
CA PRO A 20 -25.71 8.69 -48.78
C PRO A 20 -27.19 8.28 -48.72
N ARG A 21 -27.51 6.98 -48.66
CA ARG A 21 -28.89 6.47 -48.45
C ARG A 21 -29.49 6.85 -47.10
N PHE A 22 -28.66 7.20 -46.11
CA PHE A 22 -29.09 7.65 -44.79
C PHE A 22 -28.93 9.18 -44.62
N ALA A 23 -28.55 9.91 -45.67
CA ALA A 23 -28.45 11.36 -45.63
C ALA A 23 -29.85 11.96 -45.46
N GLY A 24 -30.08 12.70 -44.37
CA GLY A 24 -31.37 13.28 -44.00
C GLY A 24 -32.18 12.49 -42.96
N ILE A 25 -31.64 11.38 -42.44
CA ILE A 25 -32.25 10.60 -41.35
C ILE A 25 -31.47 10.84 -40.04
N ASP A 26 -31.49 12.08 -39.55
CA ASP A 26 -30.67 12.51 -38.39
C ASP A 26 -30.97 11.72 -37.11
N HIS A 27 -32.20 11.22 -36.97
CA HIS A 27 -32.58 10.38 -35.84
C HIS A 27 -31.86 9.03 -35.85
N VAL A 28 -31.63 8.40 -37.02
CA VAL A 28 -30.89 7.14 -37.12
C VAL A 28 -29.41 7.34 -36.77
N ILE A 29 -28.80 8.43 -37.25
CA ILE A 29 -27.43 8.79 -36.89
C ILE A 29 -27.31 9.00 -35.38
N SER A 30 -28.28 9.68 -34.78
CA SER A 30 -28.33 9.92 -33.33
C SER A 30 -28.51 8.63 -32.53
N SER A 31 -29.41 7.73 -32.94
CA SER A 31 -29.63 6.45 -32.27
C SER A 31 -28.43 5.51 -32.38
N VAL A 32 -27.81 5.39 -33.57
CA VAL A 32 -26.59 4.57 -33.73
C VAL A 32 -25.43 5.18 -32.94
N SER A 33 -25.31 6.50 -32.94
CA SER A 33 -24.32 7.17 -32.11
C SER A 33 -24.51 6.85 -30.64
N ALA A 34 -25.72 6.98 -30.12
CA ALA A 34 -25.99 6.77 -28.71
C ALA A 34 -25.93 5.29 -28.30
N TYR A 35 -26.20 4.35 -29.22
CA TYR A 35 -25.95 2.92 -28.99
C TYR A 35 -24.45 2.56 -28.99
N ALA A 36 -23.67 3.15 -29.89
CA ALA A 36 -22.22 2.94 -29.98
C ALA A 36 -21.44 3.69 -28.91
N ASP A 37 -22.07 4.61 -28.20
CA ASP A 37 -21.45 5.41 -27.16
C ASP A 37 -21.29 4.59 -25.89
N SER A 38 -20.09 4.09 -25.64
CA SER A 38 -19.75 3.46 -24.36
C SER A 38 -19.37 4.47 -23.29
N SER A 39 -19.09 5.72 -23.66
CA SER A 39 -18.62 6.75 -22.72
C SER A 39 -19.72 7.23 -21.77
N VAL A 40 -20.98 7.08 -22.19
CA VAL A 40 -22.17 7.47 -21.44
C VAL A 40 -22.55 6.51 -20.31
N GLU A 41 -21.98 5.29 -20.31
CA GLU A 41 -22.14 4.31 -19.22
C GLU A 41 -20.98 4.35 -18.21
N LEU A 42 -20.11 5.35 -18.31
CA LEU A 42 -19.09 5.59 -17.30
C LEU A 42 -19.72 6.27 -16.07
N PRO A 43 -19.43 5.78 -14.85
CA PRO A 43 -19.67 6.52 -13.62
C PRO A 43 -19.06 7.93 -13.69
N LEU A 44 -19.75 8.91 -13.13
CA LEU A 44 -19.39 10.32 -13.25
C LEU A 44 -17.99 10.61 -12.69
N ASN A 45 -17.62 9.96 -11.58
CA ASN A 45 -16.29 10.08 -10.97
C ASN A 45 -15.16 9.60 -11.91
N LYS A 46 -15.37 8.49 -12.63
CA LYS A 46 -14.42 7.99 -13.63
C LYS A 46 -14.33 8.92 -14.83
N ALA A 47 -15.42 9.59 -15.20
CA ALA A 47 -15.41 10.60 -16.25
C ALA A 47 -14.67 11.88 -15.83
N CYS A 48 -14.79 12.30 -14.56
CA CYS A 48 -14.08 13.46 -14.00
C CYS A 48 -12.56 13.33 -14.09
N LYS A 49 -12.00 12.12 -14.00
CA LYS A 49 -10.56 11.86 -14.18
C LYS A 49 -10.01 12.37 -15.51
N TYR A 50 -10.83 12.46 -16.55
CA TYR A 50 -10.40 12.95 -17.86
C TYR A 50 -10.38 14.49 -17.96
N GLY A 51 -10.81 15.22 -16.93
CA GLY A 51 -10.76 16.68 -16.91
C GLY A 51 -11.73 17.37 -17.88
N SER A 52 -12.65 16.64 -18.51
CA SER A 52 -13.47 17.16 -19.62
C SER A 52 -14.91 17.43 -19.24
N VAL A 53 -15.27 18.71 -19.10
CA VAL A 53 -16.66 19.16 -18.91
C VAL A 53 -17.56 18.75 -20.08
N THR A 54 -17.01 18.63 -21.30
CA THR A 54 -17.78 18.14 -22.45
C THR A 54 -18.20 16.68 -22.32
N LEU A 55 -17.37 15.84 -21.70
CA LEU A 55 -17.70 14.45 -21.40
C LEU A 55 -18.78 14.38 -20.31
N LEU A 56 -18.66 15.20 -19.26
CA LEU A 56 -19.67 15.29 -18.21
C LEU A 56 -21.03 15.74 -18.75
N ASN A 57 -21.05 16.79 -19.58
CA ASN A 57 -22.25 17.21 -20.30
C ASN A 57 -22.80 16.12 -21.21
N ARG A 58 -21.93 15.35 -21.87
CA ARG A 58 -22.34 14.23 -22.73
C ARG A 58 -23.03 13.15 -21.93
N ILE A 59 -22.45 12.72 -20.80
CA ILE A 59 -23.07 11.75 -19.88
C ILE A 59 -24.40 12.28 -19.37
N TRP A 60 -24.42 13.53 -18.89
CA TRP A 60 -25.60 14.17 -18.29
C TRP A 60 -26.76 14.41 -19.28
N ASN A 61 -26.46 14.73 -20.55
CA ASN A 61 -27.46 15.00 -21.59
C ASN A 61 -27.90 13.73 -22.34
N SER A 62 -27.10 12.66 -22.30
CA SER A 62 -27.39 11.38 -22.98
C SER A 62 -28.45 10.52 -22.30
N THR A 63 -29.32 11.11 -21.47
CA THR A 63 -30.37 10.44 -20.69
C THR A 63 -31.55 9.96 -21.53
N VAL A 64 -31.32 9.57 -22.79
CA VAL A 64 -32.34 9.05 -23.68
C VAL A 64 -32.32 7.54 -23.60
N ASP A 65 -33.40 6.97 -23.06
CA ASP A 65 -33.69 5.54 -23.08
C ASP A 65 -33.77 5.07 -24.54
N LEU A 66 -32.80 4.25 -24.96
CA LEU A 66 -32.75 3.69 -26.32
C LEU A 66 -33.06 2.20 -26.37
N GLU A 67 -33.40 1.56 -25.25
CA GLU A 67 -33.69 0.11 -25.25
C GLU A 67 -35.21 -0.15 -25.25
N PRO A 68 -35.82 -0.45 -26.42
CA PRO A 68 -37.16 -1.03 -26.48
C PRO A 68 -37.07 -2.49 -26.03
N GLY A 69 -37.29 -2.72 -24.73
CA GLY A 69 -37.34 -4.09 -24.18
C GLY A 69 -36.69 -4.23 -22.81
N GLY A 70 -37.23 -3.55 -21.80
CA GLY A 70 -37.32 -4.10 -20.42
C GLY A 70 -36.05 -4.24 -19.58
N TRP A 71 -34.86 -3.83 -20.01
CA TRP A 71 -33.64 -3.90 -19.19
C TRP A 71 -33.06 -2.51 -18.88
N GLY A 72 -33.92 -1.50 -18.74
CA GLY A 72 -33.56 -0.15 -18.31
C GLY A 72 -32.96 -0.04 -16.90
N LEU A 73 -32.54 -1.16 -16.29
CA LEU A 73 -31.96 -1.29 -14.95
C LEU A 73 -30.42 -1.29 -15.01
N TRP A 74 -29.86 -1.47 -16.20
CA TRP A 74 -28.42 -1.63 -16.42
C TRP A 74 -27.68 -0.33 -16.75
N SER A 75 -28.40 0.79 -16.86
CA SER A 75 -27.77 2.08 -17.18
C SER A 75 -27.36 2.83 -15.92
N VAL A 76 -26.08 3.18 -15.83
CA VAL A 76 -25.54 4.02 -14.74
C VAL A 76 -26.21 5.40 -14.74
N ARG A 77 -26.64 5.85 -15.93
CA ARG A 77 -27.39 7.10 -16.14
C ARG A 77 -28.71 7.15 -15.39
N LYS A 78 -29.46 6.04 -15.38
CA LYS A 78 -30.72 5.97 -14.64
C LYS A 78 -30.47 5.96 -13.14
N LEU A 79 -29.44 5.26 -12.68
CA LEU A 79 -29.06 5.26 -11.26
C LEU A 79 -28.80 6.68 -10.75
N LEU A 80 -28.12 7.53 -11.54
CA LEU A 80 -27.80 8.92 -11.18
C LEU A 80 -29.05 9.79 -10.97
N ARG A 81 -30.17 9.46 -11.61
CA ARG A 81 -31.44 10.20 -11.51
C ARG A 81 -32.41 9.57 -10.51
N ALA A 82 -32.44 8.25 -10.44
CA ALA A 82 -33.37 7.51 -9.61
C ALA A 82 -32.96 7.53 -8.14
N TYR A 83 -31.66 7.42 -7.85
CA TYR A 83 -31.15 7.30 -6.48
C TYR A 83 -30.41 8.56 -6.05
N LYS A 84 -31.04 9.35 -5.17
CA LYS A 84 -30.43 10.56 -4.59
C LYS A 84 -29.12 10.25 -3.85
N LEU A 85 -29.03 9.10 -3.17
CA LEU A 85 -27.82 8.63 -2.49
C LEU A 85 -26.67 8.37 -3.47
N TYR A 86 -26.95 7.75 -4.63
CA TYR A 86 -25.94 7.56 -5.67
C TYR A 86 -25.44 8.90 -6.24
N GLY A 87 -26.34 9.85 -6.45
CA GLY A 87 -25.98 11.22 -6.84
C GLY A 87 -25.03 11.88 -5.84
N LYS A 88 -25.26 11.73 -4.54
CA LYS A 88 -24.38 12.27 -3.48
C LYS A 88 -23.00 11.62 -3.49
N LEU A 89 -22.93 10.29 -3.65
CA LEU A 89 -21.67 9.55 -3.75
C LEU A 89 -20.85 10.06 -4.94
N GLN A 90 -21.47 10.07 -6.11
CA GLN A 90 -20.84 10.51 -7.35
C GLN A 90 -20.39 11.97 -7.23
N PHE A 91 -21.20 12.86 -6.67
CA PHE A 91 -20.81 14.24 -6.40
C PHE A 91 -19.54 14.34 -5.55
N THR A 92 -19.48 13.61 -4.43
CA THR A 92 -18.31 13.64 -3.52
C THR A 92 -17.06 13.09 -4.19
N LEU A 93 -17.16 11.94 -4.87
CA LEU A 93 -16.05 11.34 -5.60
C LEU A 93 -15.56 12.21 -6.76
N CYS A 94 -16.48 12.85 -7.49
CA CYS A 94 -16.14 13.79 -8.55
C CYS A 94 -15.40 15.00 -8.01
N LEU A 95 -15.79 15.53 -6.85
CA LEU A 95 -15.06 16.62 -6.20
C LEU A 95 -13.65 16.19 -5.78
N LEU A 96 -13.46 14.99 -5.22
CA LEU A 96 -12.13 14.48 -4.88
C LEU A 96 -11.22 14.39 -6.13
N GLU A 97 -11.74 13.91 -7.26
CA GLU A 97 -10.97 13.84 -8.51
C GLU A 97 -10.73 15.23 -9.14
N ALA A 98 -11.70 16.16 -9.02
CA ALA A 98 -11.55 17.54 -9.47
C ALA A 98 -10.47 18.28 -8.66
N VAL A 99 -10.38 18.02 -7.36
CA VAL A 99 -9.35 18.55 -6.47
C VAL A 99 -7.97 18.02 -6.86
N LYS A 100 -7.82 16.71 -7.09
CA LYS A 100 -6.54 16.11 -7.54
C LYS A 100 -6.04 16.70 -8.87
N THR A 101 -6.96 17.05 -9.76
CA THR A 101 -6.65 17.65 -11.07
C THR A 101 -6.62 19.18 -11.03
N ASN A 102 -6.86 19.79 -9.86
CA ASN A 102 -7.03 21.22 -9.62
C ASN A 102 -7.92 21.92 -10.67
N ASN A 103 -9.05 21.30 -11.02
CA ASN A 103 -9.92 21.77 -12.09
C ASN A 103 -11.19 22.46 -11.54
N VAL A 104 -11.15 23.79 -11.50
CA VAL A 104 -12.25 24.64 -11.00
C VAL A 104 -13.50 24.53 -11.88
N ASP A 105 -13.36 24.35 -13.20
CA ASP A 105 -14.50 24.26 -14.13
C ASP A 105 -15.39 23.05 -13.82
N ILE A 106 -14.77 21.92 -13.43
CA ILE A 106 -15.51 20.71 -13.01
C ILE A 106 -16.24 20.97 -11.69
N VAL A 107 -15.61 21.66 -10.75
CA VAL A 107 -16.24 22.01 -9.46
C VAL A 107 -17.46 22.91 -9.69
N GLN A 108 -17.32 23.93 -10.55
CA GLN A 108 -18.43 24.80 -10.94
C GLN A 108 -19.56 24.02 -11.61
N TRP A 109 -19.20 23.11 -12.53
CA TRP A 109 -20.16 22.25 -13.21
C TRP A 109 -20.93 21.36 -12.22
N LEU A 110 -20.25 20.76 -11.24
CA LEU A 110 -20.87 19.93 -10.20
C LEU A 110 -21.83 20.76 -9.35
N PHE A 111 -21.43 21.96 -8.93
CA PHE A 111 -22.26 22.84 -8.13
C PHE A 111 -23.52 23.31 -8.87
N HIS A 112 -23.44 23.50 -10.19
CA HIS A 112 -24.60 23.86 -11.02
C HIS A 112 -25.60 22.71 -11.16
N HIS A 113 -25.11 21.48 -11.36
CA HIS A 113 -25.95 20.31 -11.62
C HIS A 113 -26.48 19.63 -10.36
N PHE A 114 -25.80 19.84 -9.22
CA PHE A 114 -26.16 19.30 -7.92
C PHE A 114 -26.30 20.44 -6.88
N PRO A 115 -27.45 21.12 -6.84
CA PRO A 115 -27.63 22.29 -5.97
C PRO A 115 -27.78 21.94 -4.49
N ASP A 116 -28.34 20.77 -4.17
CA ASP A 116 -28.72 20.37 -2.81
C ASP A 116 -27.65 19.52 -2.10
N TYR A 117 -26.46 19.36 -2.68
CA TYR A 117 -25.42 18.49 -2.14
C TYR A 117 -24.33 19.30 -1.45
N GLY A 118 -23.96 18.87 -0.23
CA GLY A 118 -22.93 19.49 0.58
C GLY A 118 -21.54 18.87 0.37
N VAL A 119 -20.50 19.64 0.72
CA VAL A 119 -19.10 19.22 0.61
C VAL A 119 -18.61 18.63 1.93
N ARG A 120 -18.07 17.40 1.88
CA ARG A 120 -17.56 16.68 3.05
C ARG A 120 -16.15 17.12 3.43
N ARG A 121 -15.81 16.96 4.73
CA ARG A 121 -14.51 17.29 5.34
C ARG A 121 -13.30 16.72 4.58
N LYS A 122 -13.38 15.47 4.10
CA LYS A 122 -12.29 14.84 3.33
C LYS A 122 -11.94 15.61 2.04
N VAL A 123 -12.94 16.16 1.35
CA VAL A 123 -12.70 16.95 0.12
C VAL A 123 -11.89 18.21 0.45
N ILE A 124 -12.16 18.83 1.59
CA ILE A 124 -11.42 19.99 2.07
C ILE A 124 -9.99 19.62 2.44
N TYR A 125 -9.79 18.50 3.15
CA TYR A 125 -8.46 17.97 3.46
C TYR A 125 -7.62 17.71 2.21
N ASP A 126 -8.16 17.03 1.21
CA ASP A 126 -7.44 16.74 -0.03
C ASP A 126 -7.18 18.03 -0.82
N ALA A 127 -8.08 19.02 -0.77
CA ALA A 127 -7.90 20.31 -1.44
C ALA A 127 -6.83 21.17 -0.78
N ALA A 128 -6.77 21.15 0.55
CA ALA A 128 -5.73 21.80 1.34
C ALA A 128 -4.36 21.17 1.07
N SER A 129 -4.26 19.83 1.08
CA SER A 129 -3.02 19.11 0.76
C SER A 129 -2.56 19.30 -0.68
N ALA A 130 -3.47 19.52 -1.64
CA ALA A 130 -3.13 19.77 -3.04
C ALA A 130 -2.79 21.24 -3.34
N GLY A 131 -2.94 22.15 -2.37
CA GLY A 131 -2.73 23.58 -2.58
C GLY A 131 -3.78 24.24 -3.48
N ALA A 132 -4.99 23.67 -3.57
CA ALA A 132 -6.04 24.12 -4.48
C ALA A 132 -6.79 25.35 -3.95
N LEU A 133 -6.09 26.48 -3.81
CA LEU A 133 -6.59 27.72 -3.21
C LEU A 133 -7.88 28.23 -3.87
N GLU A 134 -7.94 28.25 -5.21
CA GLU A 134 -9.11 28.72 -5.96
C GLU A 134 -10.35 27.86 -5.70
N ILE A 135 -10.17 26.55 -5.57
CA ILE A 135 -11.26 25.61 -5.25
C ILE A 135 -11.74 25.84 -3.82
N LEU A 136 -10.84 26.03 -2.86
CA LEU A 136 -11.17 26.33 -1.47
C LEU A 136 -11.92 27.67 -1.32
N GLN A 137 -11.46 28.69 -2.05
CA GLN A 137 -12.15 29.98 -2.14
C GLN A 137 -13.55 29.83 -2.73
N TYR A 138 -13.70 29.03 -3.78
CA TYR A 138 -14.99 28.74 -4.40
C TYR A 138 -15.93 28.00 -3.45
N PHE A 139 -15.44 27.00 -2.71
CA PHE A 139 -16.22 26.31 -1.69
C PHE A 139 -16.71 27.27 -0.61
N ARG A 140 -15.85 28.20 -0.17
CA ARG A 140 -16.22 29.21 0.84
C ARG A 140 -17.24 30.22 0.31
N ALA A 141 -17.09 30.68 -0.93
CA ALA A 141 -18.00 31.66 -1.53
C ALA A 141 -19.42 31.10 -1.76
N ASN A 142 -19.53 29.79 -2.00
CA ASN A 142 -20.78 29.14 -2.36
C ASN A 142 -21.37 28.24 -1.27
N GLY A 143 -20.69 27.99 -0.17
CA GLY A 143 -21.16 27.15 0.93
C GLY A 143 -21.77 27.95 2.08
N THR A 144 -22.87 27.48 2.66
CA THR A 144 -23.23 27.89 4.03
C THR A 144 -22.28 27.18 4.99
N VAL A 145 -21.60 27.97 5.84
CA VAL A 145 -20.72 27.45 6.87
C VAL A 145 -21.58 26.91 8.01
N ILE A 146 -21.50 25.61 8.28
CA ILE A 146 -22.11 25.01 9.47
C ILE A 146 -21.13 25.28 10.62
N ARG A 147 -21.58 26.03 11.64
CA ARG A 147 -20.79 26.29 12.85
C ARG A 147 -20.73 25.03 13.71
N ASN A 148 -19.54 24.67 14.20
CA ASN A 148 -19.30 23.53 15.09
C ASN A 148 -19.86 23.70 16.52
N GLU A 149 -20.65 24.75 16.81
CA GLU A 149 -21.11 25.10 18.17
C GLU A 149 -22.16 24.12 18.75
N GLU A 150 -22.58 23.08 18.02
CA GLU A 150 -23.52 22.05 18.49
C GLU A 150 -22.88 20.65 18.73
N GLU A 151 -21.55 20.49 18.63
CA GLU A 151 -20.88 19.15 18.60
C GLU A 151 -19.90 18.87 19.77
N GLU A 152 -20.01 19.52 20.94
CA GLU A 152 -19.17 19.18 22.12
C GLU A 152 -19.75 18.11 23.06
N GLN A 153 -20.69 17.26 22.60
CA GLN A 153 -21.11 16.09 23.38
C GLN A 153 -21.13 14.82 22.54
N GLU A 154 -20.53 13.78 23.12
CA GLU A 154 -20.59 12.36 22.76
C GLU A 154 -19.47 11.84 21.84
N GLU A 155 -18.30 11.65 22.46
CA GLU A 155 -17.47 10.49 22.16
C GLU A 155 -18.32 9.21 22.29
N ASP A 156 -18.27 8.35 21.27
CA ASP A 156 -18.64 6.93 21.28
C ASP A 156 -20.11 6.49 21.04
N GLU A 157 -21.00 7.34 20.52
CA GLU A 157 -22.25 6.85 19.91
C GLU A 157 -22.34 7.19 18.41
N GLU A 158 -22.90 6.25 17.65
CA GLU A 158 -23.06 6.23 16.20
C GLU A 158 -23.97 7.37 15.72
N TRP A 159 -23.45 8.61 15.75
CA TRP A 159 -24.16 9.81 15.34
C TRP A 159 -24.30 9.82 13.80
N ASP A 160 -25.51 9.49 13.33
CA ASP A 160 -25.95 9.70 11.94
C ASP A 160 -26.14 11.21 11.66
N GLU A 161 -25.05 11.98 11.65
CA GLU A 161 -24.99 13.43 11.37
C GLU A 161 -25.57 13.81 9.98
N GLU A 162 -25.70 12.83 9.08
CA GLU A 162 -26.38 13.07 7.81
C GLU A 162 -27.87 13.37 8.03
N LYS A 163 -28.55 12.79 9.04
CA LYS A 163 -30.02 12.93 9.22
C LYS A 163 -30.51 14.36 9.40
N GLU A 164 -29.80 15.20 10.14
CA GLU A 164 -30.29 16.55 10.44
C GLU A 164 -29.91 17.60 9.38
N ASN A 165 -28.82 17.39 8.63
CA ASN A 165 -28.35 18.35 7.63
C ASN A 165 -29.03 18.23 6.25
N TRP A 166 -30.01 17.32 6.10
CA TRP A 166 -30.72 17.09 4.84
C TRP A 166 -31.62 18.25 4.37
N GLU A 167 -32.06 19.11 5.30
CA GLU A 167 -33.04 20.17 5.03
C GLU A 167 -32.41 21.58 4.91
N ARG A 168 -31.11 21.73 5.20
CA ARG A 168 -30.45 23.05 5.34
C ARG A 168 -29.74 23.60 4.09
N GLY A 169 -29.99 23.04 2.90
CA GLY A 169 -29.43 23.55 1.64
C GLY A 169 -27.94 23.22 1.45
N ARG A 170 -27.21 24.06 0.71
CA ARG A 170 -25.82 23.81 0.28
C ARG A 170 -24.80 24.16 1.37
N TRP A 171 -24.29 23.15 2.08
CA TRP A 171 -23.31 23.30 3.16
C TRP A 171 -21.90 22.83 2.79
N VAL A 172 -20.89 23.36 3.48
CA VAL A 172 -19.48 22.94 3.37
C VAL A 172 -18.93 22.68 4.77
N ARG A 173 -18.49 21.46 5.05
CA ARG A 173 -17.91 21.10 6.36
C ARG A 173 -16.40 21.23 6.34
N TRP A 174 -15.91 22.27 6.98
CA TRP A 174 -14.49 22.48 7.24
C TRP A 174 -14.02 21.58 8.40
N GLY A 175 -12.75 21.19 8.41
CA GLY A 175 -12.17 20.33 9.44
C GLY A 175 -11.12 21.04 10.29
N GLY A 176 -10.85 20.50 11.48
CA GLY A 176 -9.81 21.01 12.36
C GLY A 176 -8.38 20.79 11.82
N LEU A 177 -8.18 19.81 10.93
CA LEU A 177 -6.85 19.44 10.40
C LEU A 177 -6.56 19.97 8.99
N ASP A 178 -7.44 20.81 8.41
CA ASP A 178 -7.24 21.30 7.03
C ASP A 178 -5.95 22.12 6.92
N ALA A 179 -5.72 23.01 7.89
CA ALA A 179 -4.55 23.89 7.92
C ALA A 179 -3.25 23.10 8.13
N ALA A 180 -3.26 22.10 9.02
CA ALA A 180 -2.14 21.18 9.23
C ALA A 180 -1.73 20.45 7.95
N LYS A 181 -2.71 19.94 7.20
CA LYS A 181 -2.48 19.26 5.94
C LYS A 181 -1.90 20.16 4.84
N ALA A 182 -2.33 21.42 4.77
CA ALA A 182 -1.73 22.41 3.88
C ALA A 182 -0.31 22.79 4.31
N ALA A 183 -0.08 22.95 5.62
CA ALA A 183 1.23 23.29 6.19
C ALA A 183 2.27 22.20 5.92
N ILE A 184 1.93 20.92 6.18
CA ILE A 184 2.82 19.77 5.90
C ILE A 184 3.18 19.69 4.41
N ALA A 185 2.23 20.00 3.52
CA ALA A 185 2.45 20.02 2.07
C ALA A 185 3.27 21.23 1.59
N GLY A 186 3.55 22.21 2.45
CA GLY A 186 4.30 23.43 2.11
C GLY A 186 3.46 24.51 1.42
N HIS A 187 2.13 24.50 1.56
CA HIS A 187 1.22 25.49 0.96
C HIS A 187 0.93 26.63 1.94
N SER A 188 1.92 27.48 2.19
CA SER A 188 1.83 28.58 3.16
C SER A 188 0.83 29.67 2.77
N ASP A 189 0.57 29.85 1.47
CA ASP A 189 -0.47 30.72 0.93
C ASP A 189 -1.88 30.26 1.32
N VAL A 190 -2.15 28.95 1.23
CA VAL A 190 -3.41 28.35 1.65
C VAL A 190 -3.59 28.48 3.16
N VAL A 191 -2.55 28.23 3.96
CA VAL A 191 -2.60 28.36 5.43
C VAL A 191 -2.87 29.81 5.84
N LYS A 192 -2.14 30.77 5.29
CA LYS A 192 -2.36 32.20 5.55
C LYS A 192 -3.76 32.64 5.15
N TRP A 193 -4.21 32.28 3.95
CA TRP A 193 -5.56 32.59 3.49
C TRP A 193 -6.62 31.98 4.42
N MET A 194 -6.45 30.74 4.85
CA MET A 194 -7.33 30.11 5.82
C MET A 194 -7.38 30.98 7.09
N TYR A 195 -6.27 31.20 7.78
CA TYR A 195 -6.27 31.95 9.05
C TYR A 195 -6.74 33.42 8.93
N GLU A 196 -6.38 34.13 7.86
CA GLU A 196 -6.88 35.49 7.59
C GLU A 196 -8.40 35.54 7.43
N THR A 197 -8.97 34.52 6.76
CA THR A 197 -10.41 34.41 6.58
C THR A 197 -11.12 33.87 7.83
N TYR A 198 -10.43 33.13 8.71
CA TYR A 198 -10.96 32.61 9.98
C TYR A 198 -10.87 33.59 11.16
N ALA A 199 -9.93 34.53 11.16
CA ALA A 199 -9.83 35.61 12.15
C ALA A 199 -11.13 36.45 12.25
N GLN A 200 -12.00 36.35 11.24
CA GLN A 200 -13.31 36.99 11.17
C GLN A 200 -14.45 36.13 11.77
N THR A 201 -14.25 34.83 12.01
CA THR A 201 -15.31 33.84 12.32
C THR A 201 -15.13 33.04 13.62
N CYS A 202 -13.96 33.08 14.28
CA CYS A 202 -13.69 32.43 15.58
C CYS A 202 -13.88 30.89 15.61
N GLU A 203 -13.49 30.17 14.55
CA GLU A 203 -13.57 28.71 14.51
C GLU A 203 -12.26 28.08 15.01
N ASN A 204 -12.36 27.18 16.01
CA ASN A 204 -11.22 26.42 16.53
C ASN A 204 -10.71 25.44 15.47
N ARG A 205 -9.62 25.80 14.79
CA ARG A 205 -8.83 24.86 14.00
C ARG A 205 -7.81 24.25 14.95
N ASN A 206 -7.41 23.00 14.72
CA ASN A 206 -6.43 22.37 15.59
C ASN A 206 -5.07 23.05 15.38
N ASP A 207 -4.90 24.17 16.08
CA ASP A 207 -3.85 25.16 15.90
C ASP A 207 -2.48 24.53 16.16
N PHE A 208 -2.42 23.61 17.11
CA PHE A 208 -1.24 22.80 17.40
C PHE A 208 -0.75 22.02 16.17
N CYS A 209 -1.64 21.28 15.51
CA CYS A 209 -1.27 20.49 14.32
C CYS A 209 -0.87 21.37 13.12
N ALA A 210 -1.43 22.58 12.98
CA ALA A 210 -1.07 23.51 11.91
C ALA A 210 0.37 23.97 12.02
N MET A 211 0.78 24.28 13.25
CA MET A 211 2.14 24.68 13.56
C MET A 211 3.13 23.53 13.50
N ASP A 212 2.77 22.34 13.98
CA ASP A 212 3.59 21.15 13.80
C ASP A 212 3.83 20.90 12.31
N GLY A 213 2.80 21.05 11.48
CA GLY A 213 2.93 20.95 10.03
C GLY A 213 3.92 21.92 9.42
N ALA A 214 3.97 23.17 9.88
CA ALA A 214 4.94 24.17 9.42
C ALA A 214 6.38 23.77 9.77
N PHE A 215 6.61 23.27 10.98
CA PHE A 215 7.92 22.77 11.41
C PHE A 215 8.36 21.52 10.65
N ILE A 216 7.42 20.61 10.36
CA ILE A 216 7.68 19.39 9.57
C ILE A 216 8.11 19.76 8.14
N ALA A 217 7.43 20.73 7.53
CA ALA A 217 7.79 21.25 6.19
C ALA A 217 9.08 22.09 6.18
N GLY A 218 9.54 22.55 7.36
CA GLY A 218 10.68 23.43 7.51
C GLY A 218 10.40 24.88 7.12
N ASP A 219 9.13 25.29 7.04
CA ASP A 219 8.74 26.66 6.69
C ASP A 219 8.73 27.54 7.95
N MET A 220 9.90 28.07 8.29
CA MET A 220 10.08 28.97 9.44
C MET A 220 9.36 30.30 9.27
N ASP A 221 9.15 30.77 8.04
CA ASP A 221 8.40 32.00 7.78
C ASP A 221 6.92 31.82 8.13
N LEU A 222 6.35 30.67 7.78
CA LEU A 222 5.00 30.30 8.17
C LEU A 222 4.90 30.07 9.70
N ALA A 223 5.86 29.38 10.30
CA ALA A 223 5.88 29.15 11.74
C ALA A 223 5.95 30.48 12.53
N ASN A 224 6.85 31.38 12.14
CA ASN A 224 6.96 32.70 12.76
C ASN A 224 5.68 33.52 12.58
N TRP A 225 5.08 33.48 11.38
CA TRP A 225 3.81 34.15 11.13
C TRP A 225 2.68 33.63 12.03
N LEU A 226 2.56 32.29 12.20
CA LEU A 226 1.56 31.69 13.09
C LEU A 226 1.81 32.09 14.56
N MET A 227 3.06 32.20 14.99
CA MET A 227 3.39 32.61 16.37
C MET A 227 3.15 34.10 16.62
N ASP A 228 3.58 34.96 15.69
CA ASP A 228 3.53 36.41 15.87
C ASP A 228 2.10 36.96 15.72
N GLU A 229 1.32 36.44 14.77
CA GLU A 229 -0.03 36.93 14.48
C GLU A 229 -1.13 36.23 15.29
N LEU A 230 -0.94 34.95 15.66
CA LEU A 230 -1.97 34.13 16.31
C LEU A 230 -1.59 33.67 17.74
N CYS A 231 -0.40 34.02 18.24
CA CYS A 231 0.07 33.63 19.58
C CYS A 231 0.01 32.12 19.86
N MET A 232 0.26 31.29 18.85
CA MET A 232 0.18 29.83 18.95
C MET A 232 1.48 29.23 19.53
N ASP A 233 1.36 28.25 20.44
CA ASP A 233 2.50 27.50 21.01
C ASP A 233 2.60 26.05 20.48
N PRO A 234 3.78 25.58 20.02
CA PRO A 234 3.91 24.25 19.40
C PRO A 234 3.64 23.10 20.36
N GLU A 235 3.19 21.93 19.87
CA GLU A 235 3.21 20.69 20.66
C GLU A 235 4.38 19.82 20.18
N GLY A 236 5.55 20.01 20.81
CA GLY A 236 6.83 19.75 20.16
C GLY A 236 7.25 18.29 19.88
N HIS A 237 6.40 17.27 19.97
CA HIS A 237 6.85 15.88 19.73
C HIS A 237 6.84 15.49 18.25
N GLU A 238 5.72 15.68 17.56
CA GLU A 238 5.56 15.30 16.15
C GLU A 238 6.32 16.25 15.22
N ALA A 239 6.28 17.55 15.52
CA ALA A 239 7.06 18.58 14.85
C ALA A 239 8.56 18.24 14.78
N LEU A 240 9.15 17.79 15.90
CA LEU A 240 10.56 17.45 15.97
C LEU A 240 10.93 16.22 15.14
N HIS A 241 10.14 15.14 15.24
CA HIS A 241 10.41 13.90 14.52
C HIS A 241 10.30 14.13 13.01
N GLY A 242 9.27 14.84 12.56
CA GLY A 242 9.09 15.16 11.16
C GLY A 242 10.15 16.14 10.63
N ALA A 243 10.51 17.19 11.38
CA ALA A 243 11.60 18.09 11.00
C ALA A 243 12.94 17.35 10.88
N ALA A 244 13.25 16.44 11.81
CA ALA A 244 14.45 15.63 11.78
C ALA A 244 14.46 14.62 10.62
N ALA A 245 13.32 13.98 10.33
CA ALA A 245 13.17 13.07 9.19
C ALA A 245 13.32 13.79 7.84
N ASN A 246 12.79 15.02 7.72
CA ASN A 246 12.91 15.81 6.48
C ASN A 246 14.27 16.50 6.34
N GLY A 247 15.01 16.67 7.43
CA GLY A 247 16.38 17.19 7.44
C GLY A 247 16.49 18.68 7.77
N HIS A 248 15.45 19.26 8.37
CA HIS A 248 15.39 20.69 8.67
C HIS A 248 16.07 20.99 10.02
N ILE A 249 17.24 21.61 9.99
CA ILE A 249 18.01 21.96 11.20
C ILE A 249 17.45 23.24 11.86
N GLU A 250 16.98 24.20 11.06
CA GLU A 250 16.48 25.49 11.55
C GLU A 250 15.29 25.34 12.52
N PRO A 251 14.23 24.55 12.22
CA PRO A 251 13.21 24.18 13.19
C PRO A 251 13.77 23.58 14.48
N LEU A 252 14.75 22.66 14.37
CA LEU A 252 15.33 21.96 15.53
C LEU A 252 16.13 22.91 16.43
N GLN A 253 16.86 23.86 15.84
CA GLN A 253 17.57 24.93 16.57
C GLN A 253 16.60 25.87 17.25
N TRP A 254 15.55 26.28 16.54
CA TRP A 254 14.50 27.15 17.08
C TRP A 254 13.85 26.54 18.33
N PHE A 255 13.47 25.27 18.23
CA PHE A 255 12.91 24.48 19.33
C PHE A 255 13.86 24.40 20.54
N GLN A 256 15.16 24.29 20.30
CA GLN A 256 16.18 24.25 21.34
C GLN A 256 16.33 25.58 22.10
N GLU A 257 16.28 26.72 21.41
CA GLU A 257 16.54 28.03 22.02
C GLU A 257 15.48 28.43 23.06
N ARG A 258 14.24 27.93 22.92
CA ARG A 258 13.13 28.25 23.84
C ARG A 258 12.99 27.32 25.05
N GLY A 259 13.58 26.13 25.02
CA GLY A 259 13.78 25.31 26.23
C GLY A 259 12.54 24.83 27.00
N GLU A 260 11.32 24.93 26.47
CA GLU A 260 10.07 24.65 27.21
C GLU A 260 9.54 23.21 27.11
N TYR A 261 10.19 22.30 26.38
CA TYR A 261 9.70 20.93 26.17
C TYR A 261 10.65 19.86 26.73
N THR A 262 10.58 19.65 28.04
CA THR A 262 11.39 18.67 28.80
C THR A 262 10.91 17.21 28.67
N SER A 263 10.41 16.81 27.50
CA SER A 263 9.99 15.43 27.17
C SER A 263 10.60 14.92 25.85
N TRP A 264 11.41 15.77 25.21
CA TRP A 264 12.12 15.46 23.98
C TRP A 264 13.15 14.34 24.18
N ASP A 265 13.66 13.80 23.08
CA ASP A 265 14.88 12.98 22.97
C ASP A 265 14.62 11.54 22.48
N ALA A 266 13.51 10.88 22.80
CA ALA A 266 13.27 9.52 22.28
C ALA A 266 12.77 9.56 20.82
N GLY A 267 13.65 9.32 19.84
CA GLY A 267 13.28 9.02 18.45
C GLY A 267 13.72 10.02 17.40
N THR A 268 14.17 11.23 17.79
CA THR A 268 14.64 12.24 16.83
C THR A 268 15.89 11.78 16.10
N LEU A 269 16.84 11.18 16.84
CA LEU A 269 18.04 10.56 16.24
C LEU A 269 17.66 9.36 15.37
N PHE A 270 16.76 8.51 15.87
CA PHE A 270 16.28 7.33 15.14
C PHE A 270 15.66 7.72 13.80
N LYS A 271 14.75 8.70 13.77
CA LYS A 271 14.07 9.18 12.56
C LYS A 271 15.02 9.90 11.59
N ALA A 272 15.94 10.72 12.11
CA ALA A 272 16.98 11.33 11.27
C ALA A 272 17.90 10.27 10.62
N ALA A 273 18.23 9.20 11.36
CA ALA A 273 19.05 8.11 10.86
C ALA A 273 18.30 7.21 9.87
N GLU A 274 17.01 6.92 10.14
CA GLU A 274 16.10 6.21 9.25
C GLU A 274 15.98 6.93 7.90
N ALA A 275 15.85 8.26 7.90
CA ALA A 275 15.76 9.07 6.69
C ALA A 275 17.12 9.46 6.07
N GLY A 276 18.24 9.04 6.66
CA GLY A 276 19.59 9.25 6.13
C GLY A 276 20.11 10.69 6.22
N LYS A 277 19.55 11.52 7.10
CA LYS A 277 19.90 12.94 7.22
C LYS A 277 21.17 13.14 8.04
N LEU A 278 22.33 12.91 7.42
CA LEU A 278 23.64 13.02 8.07
C LEU A 278 23.89 14.38 8.74
N ASN A 279 23.42 15.48 8.14
CA ASN A 279 23.60 16.82 8.70
C ASN A 279 22.87 17.00 10.04
N VAL A 280 21.63 16.48 10.13
CA VAL A 280 20.86 16.48 11.38
C VAL A 280 21.52 15.56 12.40
N VAL A 281 21.93 14.35 12.00
CA VAL A 281 22.61 13.41 12.90
C VAL A 281 23.92 13.99 13.46
N ARG A 282 24.74 14.65 12.63
CA ARG A 282 25.95 15.35 13.06
C ARG A 282 25.63 16.48 14.04
N TRP A 283 24.65 17.31 13.70
CA TRP A 283 24.22 18.40 14.55
C TRP A 283 23.76 17.89 15.93
N ILE A 284 22.96 16.82 15.99
CA ILE A 284 22.52 16.20 17.24
C ILE A 284 23.70 15.69 18.08
N VAL A 285 24.61 14.92 17.46
CA VAL A 285 25.73 14.26 18.15
C VAL A 285 26.80 15.26 18.60
N ASP A 286 27.19 16.21 17.74
CA ASP A 286 28.18 17.23 18.05
C ASP A 286 27.68 18.15 19.18
N ARG A 287 26.36 18.41 19.23
CA ARG A 287 25.73 19.17 20.31
C ARG A 287 25.87 18.46 21.65
N ASP A 288 25.42 17.21 21.75
CA ASP A 288 25.49 16.45 22.99
C ASP A 288 26.93 16.26 23.50
N ARG A 289 27.92 16.31 22.60
CA ARG A 289 29.35 16.18 22.95
C ARG A 289 30.01 17.48 23.41
N ASN A 290 29.52 18.62 22.93
CA ASN A 290 30.06 19.95 23.25
C ASN A 290 29.44 20.57 24.51
N ASP A 291 28.37 19.98 25.05
CA ASP A 291 27.73 20.44 26.27
C ASP A 291 28.52 20.00 27.52
N SER A 292 29.62 20.70 27.78
CA SER A 292 30.52 20.45 28.93
C SER A 292 29.96 20.93 30.29
N GLU A 293 28.78 21.56 30.32
CA GLU A 293 28.15 22.09 31.54
C GLU A 293 27.26 21.07 32.27
N LEU A 294 26.98 19.91 31.67
CA LEU A 294 26.28 18.80 32.33
C LEU A 294 27.26 18.01 33.21
N GLY A 295 27.73 18.64 34.29
CA GLY A 295 28.63 18.03 35.26
C GLY A 295 28.07 16.75 35.91
N ASP A 296 28.88 16.13 36.77
CA ASP A 296 28.66 14.86 37.51
C ASP A 296 27.39 14.81 38.42
N GLN A 297 26.47 15.76 38.24
CA GLN A 297 25.13 15.82 38.83
C GLN A 297 24.06 15.10 37.98
N SER A 298 24.44 14.31 36.97
CA SER A 298 23.57 13.24 36.44
C SER A 298 23.45 12.16 37.52
N GLY A 299 22.65 12.47 38.55
CA GLY A 299 22.35 11.58 39.65
C GLY A 299 21.65 10.31 39.16
N PRO A 300 21.67 9.23 39.95
CA PRO A 300 21.03 7.96 39.60
C PRO A 300 19.49 8.02 39.53
N ASP A 301 18.86 9.16 39.81
CA ASP A 301 17.43 9.31 40.11
C ASP A 301 16.70 10.32 39.19
N GLU A 302 16.92 10.27 37.88
CA GLU A 302 16.23 11.14 36.90
C GLU A 302 15.04 10.45 36.20
N TYR A 303 14.57 9.31 36.70
CA TYR A 303 13.78 8.39 35.88
C TYR A 303 12.57 7.74 36.56
N ASN A 304 11.83 8.50 37.38
CA ASN A 304 10.47 8.14 37.78
C ASN A 304 9.46 8.70 36.76
N PHE A 305 8.45 7.93 36.36
CA PHE A 305 7.38 8.39 35.45
C PHE A 305 6.36 9.29 36.20
N ASP A 306 6.67 9.66 37.44
CA ASP A 306 5.83 10.37 38.41
C ASP A 306 6.50 11.70 38.82
N TYR A 307 6.84 12.54 37.85
CA TYR A 307 7.35 13.90 38.11
C TYR A 307 6.19 14.89 38.20
N SER A 308 6.01 15.40 39.41
CA SER A 308 5.33 16.65 39.74
C SER A 308 5.84 17.80 38.85
N TYR A 309 4.89 18.62 38.36
CA TYR A 309 5.00 19.73 37.40
C TYR A 309 6.05 20.84 37.67
N GLY A 310 6.94 20.71 38.67
CA GLY A 310 7.64 21.83 39.30
C GLY A 310 9.14 22.07 38.99
N ASP A 311 9.85 21.21 38.26
CA ASP A 311 11.29 21.42 37.96
C ASP A 311 11.58 21.26 36.46
N ARG A 312 11.14 22.26 35.66
CA ARG A 312 11.13 22.26 34.18
C ARG A 312 12.34 22.96 33.53
N THR A 313 13.47 23.11 34.23
CA THR A 313 14.58 23.99 33.79
C THR A 313 15.89 23.27 33.45
N ARG A 314 15.94 21.93 33.44
CA ARG A 314 17.17 21.17 33.18
C ARG A 314 17.26 20.69 31.73
N ARG A 315 18.36 21.05 31.05
CA ARG A 315 18.72 20.52 29.71
C ARG A 315 19.09 19.04 29.82
N THR A 316 18.52 18.18 28.98
CA THR A 316 18.83 16.73 28.87
C THR A 316 19.64 16.42 27.61
N TYR A 317 20.41 15.32 27.63
CA TYR A 317 21.11 14.81 26.44
C TYR A 317 20.09 14.32 25.39
N LEU A 318 20.17 14.81 24.13
CA LEU A 318 19.26 14.39 23.04
C LEU A 318 19.40 12.90 22.73
N THR A 319 20.58 12.37 22.99
CA THR A 319 20.95 11.00 22.71
C THR A 319 21.51 10.37 23.98
N CYS A 320 20.91 9.26 24.38
CA CYS A 320 21.67 8.29 25.16
C CYS A 320 22.63 7.62 24.16
N LEU A 321 23.82 8.20 23.94
CA LEU A 321 24.81 7.80 22.93
C LEU A 321 25.13 6.30 22.90
N GLY A 322 24.82 5.54 23.96
CA GLY A 322 24.87 4.07 23.95
C GLY A 322 23.59 3.42 23.42
N GLY A 323 22.43 3.64 24.05
CA GLY A 323 21.18 2.94 23.75
C GLY A 323 20.53 3.32 22.40
N GLU A 324 20.26 4.61 22.17
CA GLU A 324 19.51 5.05 20.98
C GLU A 324 20.35 4.99 19.70
N ALA A 325 21.66 5.21 19.82
CA ALA A 325 22.57 5.10 18.69
C ALA A 325 22.59 3.69 18.09
N THR A 326 22.47 2.62 18.89
CA THR A 326 22.40 1.24 18.34
C THR A 326 21.12 0.97 17.55
N LEU A 327 20.00 1.58 17.94
CA LEU A 327 18.72 1.50 17.21
C LEU A 327 18.80 2.34 15.92
N ALA A 328 19.40 3.53 16.00
CA ALA A 328 19.63 4.41 14.86
C ALA A 328 20.62 3.81 13.85
N ILE A 329 21.65 3.09 14.29
CA ILE A 329 22.57 2.34 13.41
C ILE A 329 21.82 1.25 12.67
N HIS A 330 20.93 0.49 13.33
CA HIS A 330 20.09 -0.50 12.67
C HIS A 330 19.23 0.15 11.58
N ALA A 331 18.49 1.23 11.91
CA ALA A 331 17.64 1.96 10.97
C ALA A 331 18.43 2.53 9.76
N ALA A 332 19.60 3.13 10.03
CA ALA A 332 20.47 3.63 8.97
C ALA A 332 21.00 2.51 8.06
N ALA A 333 21.38 1.35 8.64
CA ALA A 333 21.91 0.22 7.89
C ALA A 333 20.84 -0.43 6.98
N ILE A 334 19.62 -0.65 7.47
CA ILE A 334 18.54 -1.24 6.66
C ILE A 334 18.08 -0.32 5.52
N ASN A 335 18.29 0.99 5.63
CA ASN A 335 17.98 1.97 4.59
C ASN A 335 19.19 2.36 3.71
N GLY A 336 20.36 1.73 3.91
CA GLY A 336 21.54 1.94 3.06
C GLY A 336 22.35 3.20 3.39
N HIS A 337 22.07 3.87 4.49
CA HIS A 337 22.74 5.10 4.93
C HIS A 337 24.06 4.81 5.66
N LEU A 338 25.03 4.23 4.94
CA LEU A 338 26.32 3.78 5.48
C LEU A 338 27.08 4.88 6.24
N GLU A 339 27.13 6.10 5.69
CA GLU A 339 27.88 7.20 6.29
C GLU A 339 27.27 7.65 7.63
N VAL A 340 25.95 7.56 7.77
CA VAL A 340 25.25 7.81 9.04
C VAL A 340 25.57 6.70 10.03
N ALA A 341 25.51 5.43 9.61
CA ALA A 341 25.82 4.29 10.46
C ALA A 341 27.28 4.31 10.98
N LYS A 342 28.25 4.60 10.09
CA LYS A 342 29.67 4.78 10.46
C LYS A 342 29.87 5.93 11.43
N TYR A 343 29.25 7.09 11.16
CA TYR A 343 29.37 8.26 12.02
C TYR A 343 28.82 7.97 13.43
N LEU A 344 27.62 7.39 13.53
CA LEU A 344 27.04 6.98 14.81
C LEU A 344 27.95 6.00 15.55
N ARG A 345 28.43 4.95 14.87
CA ARG A 345 29.31 3.93 15.46
C ARG A 345 30.64 4.50 15.98
N ALA A 346 31.25 5.43 15.25
CA ALA A 346 32.48 6.09 15.65
C ALA A 346 32.32 6.93 16.93
N HIS A 347 31.09 7.38 17.20
CA HIS A 347 30.75 8.24 18.34
C HIS A 347 30.04 7.50 19.49
N THR A 348 29.72 6.21 19.34
CA THR A 348 29.19 5.38 20.44
C THR A 348 30.32 4.92 21.37
N ASP A 349 30.25 5.27 22.65
CA ASP A 349 31.19 4.78 23.66
C ASP A 349 30.99 3.29 23.96
N LYS A 350 32.09 2.53 24.03
CA LYS A 350 32.06 1.15 24.51
C LYS A 350 32.04 1.16 26.05
N PRO A 351 31.06 0.48 26.71
CA PRO A 351 30.99 0.45 28.17
C PRO A 351 32.24 -0.20 28.75
N ARG A 352 32.93 0.51 29.66
CA ARG A 352 34.21 0.11 30.24
C ARG A 352 34.03 -0.89 31.38
N ASN A 353 32.91 -0.80 32.10
CA ASN A 353 32.60 -1.62 33.27
C ASN A 353 31.30 -2.42 33.12
N ASP A 354 31.18 -3.57 33.82
CA ASP A 354 29.94 -4.38 33.80
C ASP A 354 28.74 -3.64 34.42
N ARG A 355 28.99 -2.72 35.35
CA ARG A 355 27.97 -1.79 35.87
C ARG A 355 27.42 -0.85 34.81
N GLU A 356 28.28 -0.39 33.89
CA GLU A 356 27.89 0.46 32.75
C GLU A 356 27.14 -0.34 31.69
N LYS A 357 27.54 -1.59 31.43
CA LYS A 357 26.79 -2.50 30.52
C LYS A 357 25.36 -2.72 30.99
N THR A 358 25.15 -2.95 32.29
CA THR A 358 23.81 -3.13 32.85
C THR A 358 22.98 -1.85 32.76
N LYS A 359 23.60 -0.68 32.99
CA LYS A 359 22.95 0.62 32.79
C LYS A 359 22.53 0.83 31.33
N GLU A 360 23.43 0.55 30.37
CA GLU A 360 23.14 0.69 28.93
C GLU A 360 22.06 -0.29 28.45
N LYS A 361 22.09 -1.55 28.92
CA LYS A 361 21.06 -2.54 28.59
C LYS A 361 19.67 -2.11 29.09
N TRP A 362 19.60 -1.55 30.29
CA TRP A 362 18.35 -1.01 30.84
C TRP A 362 17.86 0.23 30.05
N ARG A 363 18.77 1.16 29.72
CA ARG A 363 18.48 2.35 28.89
C ARG A 363 17.92 1.94 27.52
N LEU A 364 18.57 0.99 26.86
CA LEU A 364 18.14 0.45 25.57
C LEU A 364 16.74 -0.17 25.67
N SER A 365 16.46 -0.98 26.69
CA SER A 365 15.13 -1.60 26.87
C SER A 365 14.03 -0.55 27.07
N LYS A 366 14.31 0.51 27.84
CA LYS A 366 13.36 1.60 28.09
C LYS A 366 13.14 2.44 26.82
N ARG A 367 14.19 2.76 26.07
CA ARG A 367 14.10 3.50 24.80
C ARG A 367 13.39 2.67 23.72
N LYS A 368 13.68 1.38 23.62
CA LYS A 368 12.95 0.47 22.73
C LYS A 368 11.45 0.48 23.04
N LYS A 369 11.07 0.40 24.33
CA LYS A 369 9.67 0.48 24.76
C LYS A 369 9.03 1.83 24.42
N ALA A 370 9.71 2.94 24.72
CA ALA A 370 9.24 4.29 24.41
C ALA A 370 9.05 4.50 22.90
N LEU A 371 9.98 4.01 22.07
CA LEU A 371 9.87 4.07 20.62
C LEU A 371 8.77 3.16 20.08
N SER A 372 8.58 1.96 20.65
CA SER A 372 7.49 1.07 20.23
C SER A 372 6.10 1.60 20.60
N GLU A 373 5.97 2.28 21.74
CA GLU A 373 4.71 2.93 22.16
C GLU A 373 4.42 4.18 21.30
N ARG A 374 5.46 4.93 20.92
CA ARG A 374 5.33 6.19 20.16
C ARG A 374 5.20 5.99 18.64
N LEU A 375 5.92 5.02 18.04
CA LEU A 375 6.00 4.82 16.58
C LEU A 375 4.94 3.84 16.02
N LYS A 376 3.86 3.57 16.77
CA LYS A 376 2.68 2.75 16.38
C LYS A 376 2.97 1.76 15.23
N GLY A 377 3.63 0.64 15.54
CA GLY A 377 3.62 -0.57 14.71
C GLY A 377 4.45 -0.60 13.41
N ASN A 378 4.92 0.53 12.86
CA ASN A 378 5.50 0.54 11.50
C ASN A 378 7.04 0.61 11.42
N SER A 379 7.76 0.90 12.50
CA SER A 379 9.22 0.99 12.48
C SER A 379 9.87 -0.25 13.12
N SER A 380 10.80 -0.90 12.40
CA SER A 380 11.62 -2.02 12.91
C SER A 380 12.63 -1.49 13.93
N VAL A 381 12.16 -1.21 15.15
CA VAL A 381 13.01 -0.72 16.24
C VAL A 381 13.77 -1.91 16.84
N GLU A 382 14.88 -2.26 16.21
CA GLU A 382 15.76 -3.33 16.65
C GLU A 382 17.19 -2.83 16.89
N THR A 383 17.90 -3.56 17.75
CA THR A 383 19.36 -3.44 17.84
C THR A 383 20.01 -4.11 16.64
N VAL A 384 21.22 -3.66 16.28
CA VAL A 384 22.04 -4.35 15.28
C VAL A 384 22.15 -5.85 15.59
N SER A 385 21.46 -6.64 14.78
CA SER A 385 21.34 -8.10 14.86
C SER A 385 21.46 -8.71 13.46
N GLY A 386 21.38 -10.05 13.35
CA GLY A 386 21.28 -10.74 12.06
C GLY A 386 20.14 -10.25 11.17
N ARG A 387 19.04 -9.72 11.74
CA ARG A 387 17.95 -9.09 10.97
C ARG A 387 18.43 -7.86 10.19
N THR A 388 19.35 -7.08 10.76
CA THR A 388 19.98 -5.95 10.07
C THR A 388 20.74 -6.41 8.83
N MET A 389 21.50 -7.50 8.97
CA MET A 389 22.27 -8.09 7.88
C MET A 389 21.36 -8.66 6.80
N LEU A 390 20.26 -9.31 7.20
CA LEU A 390 19.22 -9.84 6.32
C LEU A 390 18.55 -8.74 5.49
N PHE A 391 18.01 -7.71 6.14
CA PHE A 391 17.34 -6.61 5.43
C PHE A 391 18.30 -5.81 4.53
N ALA A 392 19.55 -5.62 4.97
CA ALA A 392 20.57 -4.99 4.12
C ALA A 392 20.91 -5.85 2.89
N ALA A 393 20.90 -7.18 3.05
CA ALA A 393 21.12 -8.14 1.96
C ALA A 393 19.95 -8.20 0.98
N GLU A 394 18.70 -8.22 1.45
CA GLU A 394 17.51 -8.18 0.59
C GLU A 394 17.48 -6.90 -0.26
N ARG A 395 17.88 -5.76 0.32
CA ARG A 395 17.90 -4.46 -0.36
C ARG A 395 19.14 -4.19 -1.20
N GLY A 396 20.17 -5.04 -1.14
CA GLY A 396 21.34 -4.96 -2.01
C GLY A 396 22.47 -4.04 -1.53
N PHE A 397 22.57 -3.73 -0.23
CA PHE A 397 23.57 -2.78 0.28
C PHE A 397 24.92 -3.46 0.60
N LEU A 398 25.70 -3.79 -0.44
CA LEU A 398 27.00 -4.47 -0.31
C LEU A 398 27.98 -3.75 0.64
N ASP A 399 28.09 -2.43 0.54
CA ASP A 399 29.03 -1.66 1.38
C ASP A 399 28.63 -1.66 2.86
N VAL A 400 27.31 -1.67 3.14
CA VAL A 400 26.78 -1.84 4.50
C VAL A 400 27.08 -3.23 5.03
N ILE A 401 26.92 -4.27 4.20
CA ILE A 401 27.22 -5.66 4.57
C ILE A 401 28.72 -5.86 4.88
N LYS A 402 29.60 -5.31 4.03
CA LYS A 402 31.05 -5.32 4.27
C LYS A 402 31.39 -4.66 5.60
N TRP A 403 30.79 -3.50 5.87
CA TRP A 403 30.99 -2.77 7.12
C TRP A 403 30.44 -3.51 8.34
N LEU A 404 29.20 -4.04 8.27
CA LEU A 404 28.59 -4.84 9.34
C LEU A 404 29.42 -6.07 9.67
N TYR A 405 29.94 -6.77 8.65
CA TYR A 405 30.86 -7.88 8.87
C TYR A 405 32.10 -7.43 9.63
N VAL A 406 32.84 -6.43 9.12
CA VAL A 406 34.07 -5.95 9.77
C VAL A 406 33.84 -5.55 11.23
N GLU A 407 32.74 -4.86 11.53
CA GLU A 407 32.48 -4.31 12.86
C GLU A 407 31.89 -5.31 13.87
N TYR A 408 31.05 -6.25 13.42
CA TYR A 408 30.23 -7.08 14.32
C TYR A 408 30.52 -8.59 14.25
N HIS A 409 31.29 -9.09 13.27
CA HIS A 409 31.57 -10.53 13.15
C HIS A 409 32.28 -11.16 14.36
N ALA A 410 33.04 -10.36 15.11
CA ALA A 410 33.81 -10.82 16.26
C ALA A 410 32.96 -11.01 17.53
N ASP A 411 31.73 -10.51 17.57
CA ASP A 411 30.85 -10.65 18.74
C ASP A 411 30.09 -11.99 18.69
N PRO A 412 30.40 -12.97 19.56
CA PRO A 412 29.75 -14.28 19.54
C PRO A 412 28.26 -14.23 19.91
N LYS A 413 27.75 -13.10 20.40
CA LYS A 413 26.34 -12.91 20.75
C LYS A 413 25.47 -12.49 19.57
N ILE A 414 26.07 -12.05 18.47
CA ILE A 414 25.35 -11.56 17.29
C ILE A 414 25.53 -12.59 16.17
N ASN A 415 24.50 -13.39 15.91
CA ASN A 415 24.48 -14.21 14.71
C ASN A 415 24.11 -13.33 13.51
N LEU A 416 25.12 -12.91 12.74
CA LEU A 416 24.92 -12.06 11.56
C LEU A 416 24.34 -12.83 10.37
N PHE A 417 24.53 -14.16 10.30
CA PHE A 417 24.29 -14.93 9.09
C PHE A 417 22.99 -15.72 9.10
N TRP A 418 22.42 -15.95 10.30
CA TRP A 418 21.19 -16.72 10.47
C TRP A 418 20.22 -15.97 11.36
N VAL A 419 19.01 -15.82 10.87
CA VAL A 419 17.91 -15.17 11.59
C VAL A 419 16.88 -16.23 11.96
N CYS A 420 16.54 -16.30 13.24
CA CYS A 420 15.43 -17.13 13.73
C CYS A 420 14.10 -16.42 13.44
N GLY A 421 13.25 -17.07 12.64
CA GLY A 421 11.92 -16.57 12.29
C GLY A 421 11.48 -16.97 10.88
N HIS A 422 10.17 -17.13 10.71
CA HIS A 422 9.50 -17.36 9.43
C HIS A 422 9.40 -16.02 8.69
N ILE A 423 10.06 -15.91 7.53
CA ILE A 423 9.81 -14.84 6.56
C ILE A 423 9.63 -15.53 5.22
N ASP A 424 8.39 -15.59 4.77
CA ASP A 424 8.01 -16.18 3.50
C ASP A 424 7.39 -15.13 2.58
N GLU A 425 8.19 -14.71 1.59
CA GLU A 425 7.70 -14.19 0.31
C GLU A 425 7.29 -15.34 -0.64
N TYR A 426 7.54 -16.61 -0.26
CA TYR A 426 7.32 -17.81 -1.11
C TYR A 426 6.51 -18.96 -0.48
N GLY A 427 5.84 -18.73 0.66
CA GLY A 427 4.78 -19.60 1.20
C GLY A 427 5.12 -21.09 1.40
N TYR A 428 5.89 -21.42 2.44
CA TYR A 428 5.72 -22.72 3.10
C TYR A 428 4.78 -22.54 4.30
N SER A 429 3.47 -22.62 4.00
CA SER A 429 2.32 -22.81 4.90
C SER A 429 2.16 -21.84 6.09
N GLU A 430 1.22 -20.89 5.95
CA GLU A 430 0.32 -20.50 7.03
C GLU A 430 -0.61 -21.68 7.34
N ASN A 431 -0.30 -22.48 8.36
CA ASN A 431 -1.30 -23.16 9.17
C ASN A 431 -0.69 -23.75 10.44
N ASP A 432 -1.45 -23.54 11.50
CA ASP A 432 -1.47 -24.21 12.79
C ASP A 432 -0.42 -23.86 13.85
N ASN A 433 -0.96 -23.15 14.85
CA ASN A 433 -0.65 -23.25 16.27
C ASN A 433 -0.61 -24.71 16.78
N ASP A 434 0.32 -25.55 16.29
CA ASP A 434 0.85 -26.72 17.01
C ASP A 434 2.01 -27.36 16.22
N CYS A 435 3.27 -26.99 16.48
CA CYS A 435 4.42 -27.83 16.12
C CYS A 435 5.69 -27.45 16.91
N GLY A 436 6.26 -28.45 17.59
CA GLY A 436 7.36 -28.29 18.53
C GLY A 436 8.75 -28.08 17.91
N ASP A 437 9.59 -27.37 18.66
CA ASP A 437 11.06 -27.48 18.78
C ASP A 437 11.95 -27.50 17.52
N SER A 438 11.46 -27.15 16.32
CA SER A 438 12.33 -26.91 15.16
C SER A 438 12.30 -25.44 14.74
N GLU A 439 13.09 -24.60 15.42
CA GLU A 439 13.35 -23.22 14.99
C GLU A 439 13.87 -23.22 13.53
N SER A 440 13.06 -22.74 12.58
CA SER A 440 13.48 -22.54 11.19
C SER A 440 14.39 -21.31 11.12
N TYR A 441 15.58 -21.46 10.55
CA TYR A 441 16.57 -20.39 10.39
C TYR A 441 16.65 -19.93 8.93
N CYS A 442 16.49 -18.64 8.68
CA CYS A 442 16.70 -18.03 7.37
C CYS A 442 18.18 -17.64 7.21
N SER A 443 18.81 -18.06 6.11
CA SER A 443 20.18 -17.67 5.76
C SER A 443 20.18 -16.34 5.01
N VAL A 444 21.03 -15.41 5.43
CA VAL A 444 21.24 -14.13 4.74
C VAL A 444 21.73 -14.33 3.30
N VAL A 445 22.45 -15.43 3.03
CA VAL A 445 22.93 -15.78 1.68
C VAL A 445 21.76 -16.17 0.77
N ASP A 446 20.78 -16.91 1.30
CA ASP A 446 19.61 -17.36 0.55
C ASP A 446 18.72 -16.15 0.17
N ALA A 447 18.54 -15.21 1.11
CA ALA A 447 17.83 -13.96 0.85
C ALA A 447 18.53 -13.08 -0.19
N ALA A 448 19.87 -12.93 -0.10
CA ALA A 448 20.65 -12.19 -1.10
C ALA A 448 20.56 -12.82 -2.50
N ALA A 449 20.62 -14.16 -2.57
CA ALA A 449 20.49 -14.91 -3.81
C ALA A 449 19.09 -14.74 -4.42
N GLY A 450 18.05 -14.80 -3.58
CA GLY A 450 16.67 -14.60 -4.00
C GLY A 450 16.40 -13.23 -4.59
N LYS A 451 17.08 -12.18 -4.11
CA LYS A 451 16.97 -10.81 -4.66
C LYS A 451 17.96 -10.48 -5.78
N GLY A 452 18.78 -11.45 -6.20
CA GLY A 452 19.67 -11.31 -7.35
C GLY A 452 20.99 -10.60 -7.06
N HIS A 453 21.36 -10.42 -5.79
CA HIS A 453 22.56 -9.69 -5.42
C HIS A 453 23.81 -10.58 -5.47
N LEU A 454 24.26 -10.93 -6.67
CA LEU A 454 25.38 -11.84 -6.91
C LEU A 454 26.66 -11.44 -6.15
N GLU A 455 27.00 -10.14 -6.13
CA GLU A 455 28.19 -9.65 -5.44
C GLU A 455 28.14 -9.88 -3.92
N ILE A 456 26.95 -9.77 -3.32
CA ILE A 456 26.72 -10.03 -1.90
C ILE A 456 26.85 -11.53 -1.62
N VAL A 457 26.26 -12.37 -2.47
CA VAL A 457 26.36 -13.84 -2.37
C VAL A 457 27.82 -14.27 -2.45
N GLN A 458 28.57 -13.75 -3.43
CA GLN A 458 30.00 -14.02 -3.59
C GLN A 458 30.80 -13.59 -2.36
N TYR A 459 30.57 -12.38 -1.86
CA TYR A 459 31.27 -11.85 -0.69
C TYR A 459 31.02 -12.68 0.57
N LEU A 460 29.75 -12.98 0.89
CA LEU A 460 29.38 -13.74 2.09
C LEU A 460 29.93 -15.18 2.04
N LEU A 461 29.91 -15.83 0.88
CA LEU A 461 30.43 -17.19 0.74
C LEU A 461 31.97 -17.24 0.72
N HIS A 462 32.63 -16.21 0.18
CA HIS A 462 34.08 -16.07 0.24
C HIS A 462 34.58 -15.97 1.70
N ILE A 463 33.92 -15.15 2.52
CA ILE A 463 34.17 -15.06 3.96
C ILE A 463 34.07 -16.45 4.62
N GLY A 464 33.03 -17.21 4.30
CA GLY A 464 32.83 -18.55 4.86
C GLY A 464 33.96 -19.53 4.53
N GLN A 465 34.59 -19.39 3.35
CA GLN A 465 35.68 -20.25 2.88
C GLN A 465 37.03 -19.93 3.55
N GLU A 466 37.39 -18.64 3.68
CA GLU A 466 38.66 -18.23 4.31
C GLU A 466 38.76 -18.69 5.78
N GLU A 467 37.64 -18.64 6.51
CA GLU A 467 37.57 -19.17 7.88
C GLU A 467 37.66 -20.70 7.95
N GLU A 468 37.24 -21.41 6.91
CA GLU A 468 37.35 -22.87 6.84
C GLU A 468 38.79 -23.31 6.56
N ASP A 469 39.47 -22.64 5.64
CA ASP A 469 40.84 -22.97 5.27
C ASP A 469 41.82 -22.65 6.41
N THR A 470 41.66 -21.52 7.09
CA THR A 470 42.46 -21.20 8.29
C THR A 470 42.27 -22.24 9.40
N ARG A 471 41.05 -22.78 9.59
CA ARG A 471 40.77 -23.86 10.54
C ARG A 471 41.29 -25.22 10.09
N LYS A 472 41.24 -25.56 8.80
CA LYS A 472 41.86 -26.79 8.26
C LYS A 472 43.37 -26.79 8.49
N HIS A 473 44.04 -25.66 8.27
CA HIS A 473 45.46 -25.49 8.60
C HIS A 473 45.73 -25.56 10.11
N LYS A 474 44.84 -25.01 10.95
CA LYS A 474 44.95 -25.11 12.42
C LYS A 474 44.70 -26.53 12.94
N ARG A 475 43.75 -27.28 12.35
CA ARG A 475 43.47 -28.70 12.65
C ARG A 475 44.59 -29.61 12.17
N GLN A 476 45.16 -29.38 10.99
CA GLN A 476 46.36 -30.08 10.53
C GLN A 476 47.58 -29.84 11.43
N ARG A 477 47.69 -28.67 12.08
CA ARG A 477 48.68 -28.39 13.12
C ARG A 477 48.39 -29.03 14.49
N ILE A 478 47.13 -29.35 14.78
CA ILE A 478 46.68 -29.95 16.06
C ILE A 478 46.58 -31.50 15.95
N GLN A 479 46.83 -32.06 14.76
CA GLN A 479 46.93 -33.49 14.50
C GLN A 479 48.24 -34.12 15.07
N GLU A 480 48.67 -33.69 16.25
CA GLU A 480 49.75 -34.31 17.04
C GLU A 480 49.32 -34.73 18.45
N ASN A 481 48.04 -34.62 18.84
CA ASN A 481 47.60 -35.21 20.10
C ASN A 481 46.12 -35.65 20.06
N PRO A 482 45.83 -36.96 19.95
CA PRO A 482 44.46 -37.45 19.78
C PRO A 482 43.90 -37.86 21.13
N ASP A 483 43.44 -36.92 21.96
CA ASP A 483 42.57 -37.22 23.10
C ASP A 483 41.83 -35.97 23.55
N THR A 484 40.66 -35.72 22.95
CA THR A 484 39.48 -35.05 23.54
C THR A 484 38.44 -34.82 22.44
N VAL A 485 37.60 -35.82 22.20
CA VAL A 485 36.35 -35.64 21.45
C VAL A 485 35.21 -35.58 22.46
N THR A 486 34.66 -34.38 22.66
CA THR A 486 33.34 -34.21 23.28
C THR A 486 32.40 -33.50 22.31
N ARG A 487 31.19 -34.06 22.26
CA ARG A 487 30.02 -33.72 21.45
C ARG A 487 29.70 -32.21 21.47
N ASP A 488 29.66 -31.58 20.29
CA ASP A 488 28.93 -30.33 20.08
C ASP A 488 27.57 -30.66 19.47
N SER A 489 26.53 -30.59 20.30
CA SER A 489 25.14 -30.67 19.90
C SER A 489 24.49 -29.30 20.12
N LEU A 490 23.80 -28.79 19.10
CA LEU A 490 22.85 -27.67 19.12
C LEU A 490 23.44 -26.26 19.41
N SER A 491 24.29 -25.77 18.51
CA SER A 491 24.50 -24.32 18.33
C SER A 491 24.06 -23.93 16.92
N PRO A 492 23.34 -22.79 16.73
CA PRO A 492 22.98 -22.34 15.41
C PRO A 492 24.25 -22.17 14.56
N PRO A 493 24.20 -22.48 13.25
CA PRO A 493 25.35 -22.27 12.38
C PRO A 493 25.79 -20.81 12.53
N THR A 494 27.05 -20.58 12.90
CA THR A 494 27.63 -19.23 13.04
C THR A 494 28.30 -18.76 11.75
N LYS A 495 28.08 -19.47 10.64
CA LYS A 495 28.82 -19.31 9.38
C LYS A 495 27.88 -19.02 8.22
N PRO A 496 28.26 -18.17 7.24
CA PRO A 496 27.49 -18.02 6.03
C PRO A 496 27.50 -19.34 5.24
N LYS A 497 26.33 -19.93 5.03
CA LYS A 497 26.12 -21.05 4.10
C LYS A 497 24.87 -20.79 3.27
N CYS A 498 24.89 -21.20 2.02
CA CYS A 498 23.69 -21.30 1.21
C CYS A 498 23.00 -22.64 1.45
N THR A 499 21.68 -22.67 1.27
CA THR A 499 20.90 -23.91 1.18
C THR A 499 20.38 -24.11 -0.25
N ALA A 500 19.68 -25.20 -0.52
CA ALA A 500 19.01 -25.40 -1.82
C ALA A 500 18.02 -24.25 -2.12
N VAL A 501 17.49 -23.59 -1.08
CA VAL A 501 16.59 -22.43 -1.19
C VAL A 501 17.26 -21.27 -1.94
N ALA A 502 18.57 -21.07 -1.82
CA ALA A 502 19.27 -20.01 -2.56
C ALA A 502 19.08 -20.15 -4.07
N MET A 503 19.21 -21.35 -4.62
CA MET A 503 19.05 -21.59 -6.05
C MET A 503 17.57 -21.63 -6.45
N ASP A 504 16.69 -22.16 -5.60
CA ASP A 504 15.25 -22.19 -5.84
C ASP A 504 14.65 -20.78 -5.95
N VAL A 505 14.96 -19.90 -4.99
CA VAL A 505 14.44 -18.52 -4.97
C VAL A 505 15.13 -17.63 -6.01
N ALA A 506 16.43 -17.83 -6.28
CA ALA A 506 17.09 -17.14 -7.39
C ALA A 506 16.48 -17.52 -8.75
N ALA A 507 16.14 -18.79 -8.94
CA ALA A 507 15.47 -19.25 -10.14
C ALA A 507 14.03 -18.72 -10.24
N ALA A 508 13.30 -18.68 -9.12
CA ALA A 508 11.96 -18.11 -9.06
C ALA A 508 11.90 -16.66 -9.56
N HIS A 509 12.93 -15.86 -9.34
CA HIS A 509 13.01 -14.46 -9.81
C HIS A 509 13.78 -14.28 -11.13
N GLY A 510 14.25 -15.36 -11.75
CA GLY A 510 14.98 -15.30 -13.01
C GLY A 510 16.39 -14.73 -12.90
N HIS A 511 17.01 -14.78 -11.72
CA HIS A 511 18.40 -14.39 -11.52
C HIS A 511 19.35 -15.47 -12.03
N LEU A 512 19.37 -15.64 -13.36
CA LEU A 512 20.11 -16.69 -14.04
C LEU A 512 21.62 -16.63 -13.78
N ASP A 513 22.18 -15.43 -13.63
CA ASP A 513 23.58 -15.20 -13.27
C ASP A 513 23.92 -15.76 -11.88
N VAL A 514 23.05 -15.55 -10.89
CA VAL A 514 23.16 -16.14 -9.55
C VAL A 514 23.00 -17.66 -9.62
N VAL A 515 22.03 -18.18 -10.37
CA VAL A 515 21.81 -19.62 -10.55
C VAL A 515 23.04 -20.30 -11.17
N GLN A 516 23.59 -19.72 -12.25
CA GLN A 516 24.80 -20.20 -12.91
C GLN A 516 26.01 -20.19 -11.96
N TRP A 517 26.17 -19.11 -11.21
CA TRP A 517 27.27 -18.99 -10.26
C TRP A 517 27.15 -19.99 -9.11
N LEU A 518 25.95 -20.13 -8.53
CA LEU A 518 25.68 -21.12 -7.47
C LEU A 518 25.94 -22.53 -7.98
N HIS A 519 25.50 -22.88 -9.18
CA HIS A 519 25.78 -24.20 -9.76
C HIS A 519 27.26 -24.48 -9.99
N ALA A 520 28.02 -23.49 -10.47
CA ALA A 520 29.44 -23.67 -10.74
C ALA A 520 30.30 -23.76 -9.46
N ASN A 521 29.86 -23.12 -8.37
CA ASN A 521 30.69 -22.93 -7.18
C ASN A 521 30.18 -23.66 -5.92
N ARG A 522 28.95 -24.17 -5.93
CA ARG A 522 28.26 -24.77 -4.78
C ARG A 522 27.74 -26.18 -5.10
N SER A 523 27.54 -27.00 -4.08
CA SER A 523 27.15 -28.41 -4.23
C SER A 523 25.79 -28.75 -3.62
N GLU A 524 25.16 -27.79 -2.93
CA GLU A 524 23.86 -27.92 -2.27
C GLU A 524 22.72 -28.19 -3.25
N GLY A 525 22.88 -27.72 -4.50
CA GLY A 525 21.92 -27.93 -5.57
C GLY A 525 20.65 -27.09 -5.44
N CYS A 526 19.55 -27.62 -5.95
CA CYS A 526 18.22 -27.02 -6.00
C CYS A 526 17.18 -28.12 -5.81
N THR A 527 15.92 -27.77 -5.66
CA THR A 527 14.80 -28.70 -5.66
C THR A 527 14.00 -28.60 -6.95
N THR A 528 12.88 -29.31 -7.06
CA THR A 528 11.92 -29.12 -8.17
C THR A 528 11.32 -27.70 -8.17
N ALA A 529 11.32 -27.02 -7.02
CA ALA A 529 10.79 -25.66 -6.88
C ALA A 529 11.54 -24.65 -7.76
N ALA A 530 12.85 -24.83 -8.01
CA ALA A 530 13.60 -23.95 -8.91
C ALA A 530 12.95 -23.86 -10.31
N MET A 531 12.64 -25.00 -10.92
CA MET A 531 12.06 -25.01 -12.27
C MET A 531 10.56 -24.68 -12.25
N ASP A 532 9.82 -25.14 -11.23
CA ASP A 532 8.39 -24.88 -11.08
C ASP A 532 8.11 -23.37 -10.89
N LEU A 533 8.86 -22.71 -10.00
CA LEU A 533 8.72 -21.28 -9.73
C LEU A 533 9.27 -20.41 -10.88
N ALA A 534 10.40 -20.80 -11.48
CA ALA A 534 10.93 -20.11 -12.67
C ALA A 534 9.91 -20.14 -13.82
N ALA A 535 9.23 -21.28 -14.02
CA ALA A 535 8.19 -21.40 -15.03
C ALA A 535 6.93 -20.58 -14.68
N THR A 536 6.52 -20.60 -13.41
CA THR A 536 5.38 -19.82 -12.91
C THR A 536 5.56 -18.32 -13.14
N ASN A 537 6.79 -17.81 -12.98
CA ASN A 537 7.13 -16.40 -13.16
C ASN A 537 7.64 -16.05 -14.57
N GLY A 538 7.66 -17.02 -15.50
CA GLY A 538 7.92 -16.77 -16.91
C GLY A 538 9.39 -16.66 -17.31
N HIS A 539 10.31 -17.13 -16.48
CA HIS A 539 11.76 -17.07 -16.72
C HIS A 539 12.21 -18.23 -17.64
N LEU A 540 11.85 -18.16 -18.92
CA LEU A 540 12.12 -19.22 -19.90
C LEU A 540 13.61 -19.56 -20.02
N ASP A 541 14.47 -18.55 -20.02
CA ASP A 541 15.94 -18.70 -20.05
C ASP A 541 16.46 -19.50 -18.85
N THR A 542 15.91 -19.24 -17.67
CA THR A 542 16.23 -19.98 -16.44
C THR A 542 15.68 -21.40 -16.50
N VAL A 543 14.47 -21.62 -17.01
CA VAL A 543 13.89 -22.96 -17.23
C VAL A 543 14.72 -23.79 -18.21
N GLU A 544 15.12 -23.20 -19.35
CA GLU A 544 15.99 -23.83 -20.34
C GLU A 544 17.33 -24.22 -19.74
N TRP A 545 17.92 -23.31 -18.96
CA TRP A 545 19.20 -23.54 -18.33
C TRP A 545 19.13 -24.64 -17.26
N LEU A 546 18.13 -24.59 -16.38
CA LEU A 546 17.90 -25.61 -15.35
C LEU A 546 17.67 -26.98 -15.99
N HIS A 547 16.92 -27.07 -17.08
CA HIS A 547 16.69 -28.32 -17.78
C HIS A 547 17.96 -28.91 -18.39
N ALA A 548 18.84 -28.08 -18.92
CA ALA A 548 20.08 -28.53 -19.55
C ALA A 548 21.16 -28.96 -18.53
N HIS A 549 21.17 -28.37 -17.33
CA HIS A 549 22.28 -28.52 -16.37
C HIS A 549 21.92 -29.22 -15.06
N ARG A 550 20.62 -29.45 -14.79
CA ARG A 550 20.12 -30.02 -13.52
C ARG A 550 19.25 -31.25 -13.79
N SER A 551 19.18 -32.14 -12.79
CA SER A 551 18.53 -33.46 -12.91
C SER A 551 17.26 -33.59 -12.07
N GLU A 552 16.97 -32.58 -11.25
CA GLU A 552 15.91 -32.51 -10.27
C GLU A 552 14.51 -32.41 -10.89
N ARG A 553 14.42 -32.07 -12.18
CA ARG A 553 13.18 -32.00 -12.98
C ARG A 553 12.22 -30.90 -12.48
N CYS A 554 10.99 -30.97 -12.96
CA CYS A 554 9.87 -30.10 -12.58
C CYS A 554 8.64 -30.99 -12.31
N THR A 555 7.63 -30.42 -11.68
CA THR A 555 6.34 -31.06 -11.47
C THR A 555 5.31 -30.53 -12.47
N VAL A 556 4.03 -30.91 -12.31
CA VAL A 556 2.92 -30.33 -13.08
C VAL A 556 2.71 -28.85 -12.78
N GLU A 557 3.15 -28.39 -11.60
CA GLU A 557 3.07 -26.98 -11.16
C GLU A 557 3.84 -26.04 -12.10
N ALA A 558 4.91 -26.50 -12.75
CA ALA A 558 5.61 -25.68 -13.74
C ALA A 558 4.69 -25.24 -14.89
N MET A 559 3.91 -26.17 -15.46
CA MET A 559 3.05 -25.87 -16.60
C MET A 559 1.74 -25.20 -16.16
N ASP A 560 1.18 -25.60 -15.01
CA ASP A 560 0.00 -24.99 -14.43
C ASP A 560 0.27 -23.54 -13.99
N GLY A 561 1.40 -23.30 -13.32
CA GLY A 561 1.87 -21.97 -12.93
C GLY A 561 2.23 -21.10 -14.13
N ALA A 562 2.96 -21.63 -15.12
CA ALA A 562 3.25 -20.87 -16.35
C ALA A 562 1.98 -20.46 -17.10
N ALA A 563 0.96 -21.32 -17.11
CA ALA A 563 -0.35 -21.00 -17.68
C ALA A 563 -1.09 -19.93 -16.84
N SER A 564 -1.02 -20.03 -15.51
CA SER A 564 -1.56 -19.05 -14.56
C SER A 564 -0.95 -17.66 -14.75
N GLY A 565 0.37 -17.55 -14.96
CA GLY A 565 1.08 -16.30 -15.24
C GLY A 565 0.98 -15.81 -16.69
N GLY A 566 0.42 -16.62 -17.59
CA GLY A 566 0.22 -16.26 -18.99
C GLY A 566 1.45 -16.43 -19.90
N HIS A 567 2.45 -17.18 -19.45
CA HIS A 567 3.74 -17.37 -20.13
C HIS A 567 3.63 -18.45 -21.22
N LEU A 568 2.98 -18.10 -22.35
CA LEU A 568 2.69 -19.04 -23.44
C LEU A 568 3.94 -19.70 -24.05
N ASP A 569 5.05 -18.98 -24.10
CA ASP A 569 6.36 -19.48 -24.54
C ASP A 569 6.89 -20.58 -23.61
N VAL A 570 6.85 -20.36 -22.29
CA VAL A 570 7.19 -21.37 -21.29
C VAL A 570 6.25 -22.57 -21.37
N VAL A 571 4.94 -22.36 -21.48
CA VAL A 571 3.95 -23.45 -21.63
C VAL A 571 4.24 -24.30 -22.88
N LYS A 572 4.52 -23.67 -24.02
CA LYS A 572 4.89 -24.37 -25.26
C LYS A 572 6.19 -25.15 -25.11
N TRP A 573 7.16 -24.56 -24.42
CA TRP A 573 8.46 -25.17 -24.19
C TRP A 573 8.33 -26.39 -23.28
N LEU A 574 7.66 -26.25 -22.14
CA LEU A 574 7.41 -27.35 -21.19
C LEU A 574 6.65 -28.49 -21.88
N HIS A 575 5.59 -28.19 -22.63
CA HIS A 575 4.86 -29.23 -23.36
C HIS A 575 5.69 -29.97 -24.42
N LYS A 576 6.69 -29.30 -25.01
CA LYS A 576 7.54 -29.90 -26.04
C LYS A 576 8.62 -30.79 -25.45
N TYR A 577 9.23 -30.40 -24.34
CA TYR A 577 10.44 -31.04 -23.80
C TYR A 577 10.19 -31.82 -22.50
N ARG A 578 9.02 -31.71 -21.89
CA ARG A 578 8.65 -32.33 -20.61
C ARG A 578 7.42 -33.22 -20.80
N THR A 579 7.28 -34.22 -19.92
CA THR A 579 6.23 -35.26 -20.03
C THR A 579 5.21 -35.20 -18.90
N GLU A 580 5.46 -34.36 -17.89
CA GLU A 580 4.63 -34.16 -16.71
C GLU A 580 3.23 -33.63 -17.09
N GLY A 581 3.16 -32.79 -18.13
CA GLY A 581 1.90 -32.23 -18.62
C GLY A 581 1.33 -31.13 -17.73
N CYS A 582 0.03 -30.86 -17.88
CA CYS A 582 -0.70 -29.89 -17.07
C CYS A 582 -1.97 -30.54 -16.49
N THR A 583 -2.47 -29.99 -15.39
CA THR A 583 -3.78 -30.37 -14.84
C THR A 583 -4.88 -29.47 -15.42
N THR A 584 -6.11 -29.60 -14.93
CA THR A 584 -7.19 -28.65 -15.27
C THR A 584 -6.91 -27.24 -14.73
N ALA A 585 -6.05 -27.11 -13.71
CA ALA A 585 -5.68 -25.83 -13.12
C ALA A 585 -4.99 -24.90 -14.14
N ALA A 586 -4.22 -25.43 -15.10
CA ALA A 586 -3.63 -24.61 -16.17
C ALA A 586 -4.67 -23.78 -16.92
N MET A 587 -5.78 -24.41 -17.36
CA MET A 587 -6.81 -23.69 -18.13
C MET A 587 -7.67 -22.82 -17.22
N ASP A 588 -8.02 -23.32 -16.04
CA ASP A 588 -8.86 -22.61 -15.08
C ASP A 588 -8.18 -21.31 -14.60
N ASN A 589 -6.88 -21.39 -14.25
CA ASN A 589 -6.09 -20.23 -13.82
C ASN A 589 -5.74 -19.30 -14.98
N ALA A 590 -5.40 -19.83 -16.17
CA ALA A 590 -5.16 -18.99 -17.35
C ALA A 590 -6.41 -18.18 -17.74
N ALA A 591 -7.60 -18.78 -17.63
CA ALA A 591 -8.86 -18.10 -17.87
C ALA A 591 -9.12 -16.99 -16.84
N SER A 592 -8.85 -17.28 -15.56
CA SER A 592 -8.96 -16.31 -14.46
C SER A 592 -7.99 -15.13 -14.62
N GLY A 593 -6.73 -15.40 -14.94
CA GLY A 593 -5.70 -14.37 -15.19
C GLY A 593 -5.96 -13.51 -16.44
N GLY A 594 -6.78 -13.99 -17.37
CA GLY A 594 -7.08 -13.28 -18.61
C GLY A 594 -6.15 -13.62 -19.77
N HIS A 595 -5.43 -14.74 -19.70
CA HIS A 595 -4.41 -15.13 -20.66
C HIS A 595 -5.02 -15.84 -21.87
N PHE A 596 -5.70 -15.09 -22.72
CA PHE A 596 -6.55 -15.64 -23.79
C PHE A 596 -5.80 -16.54 -24.79
N GLU A 597 -4.56 -16.19 -25.15
CA GLU A 597 -3.76 -16.99 -26.08
C GLU A 597 -3.30 -18.32 -25.47
N VAL A 598 -3.07 -18.35 -24.15
CA VAL A 598 -2.80 -19.60 -23.40
C VAL A 598 -4.05 -20.47 -23.37
N VAL A 599 -5.23 -19.90 -23.11
CA VAL A 599 -6.51 -20.64 -23.11
C VAL A 599 -6.79 -21.28 -24.46
N LYS A 600 -6.61 -20.54 -25.57
CA LYS A 600 -6.76 -21.10 -26.92
C LYS A 600 -5.78 -22.23 -27.17
N TRP A 601 -4.51 -22.01 -26.83
CA TRP A 601 -3.47 -23.00 -27.07
C TRP A 601 -3.70 -24.29 -26.27
N LEU A 602 -4.06 -24.18 -24.98
CA LEU A 602 -4.40 -25.32 -24.13
C LEU A 602 -5.64 -26.06 -24.66
N HIS A 603 -6.62 -25.34 -25.22
CA HIS A 603 -7.78 -25.96 -25.85
C HIS A 603 -7.43 -26.74 -27.12
N ASP A 604 -6.58 -26.18 -27.97
CA ASP A 604 -6.09 -26.85 -29.18
C ASP A 604 -5.29 -28.12 -28.83
N LYS A 605 -4.70 -28.18 -27.63
CA LYS A 605 -4.02 -29.37 -27.08
C LYS A 605 -4.94 -30.31 -26.30
N HIS A 606 -6.25 -30.08 -26.32
CA HIS A 606 -7.25 -30.87 -25.61
C HIS A 606 -7.01 -30.96 -24.09
N ALA A 607 -6.38 -29.95 -23.48
CA ALA A 607 -6.32 -29.83 -22.04
C ALA A 607 -7.74 -29.68 -21.46
N GLY A 608 -7.98 -30.31 -20.30
CA GLY A 608 -9.25 -30.20 -19.58
C GLY A 608 -9.43 -28.84 -18.91
N CYS A 609 -10.67 -28.45 -18.65
CA CYS A 609 -11.02 -27.36 -17.75
C CYS A 609 -12.19 -27.77 -16.86
N THR A 610 -12.48 -26.96 -15.84
CA THR A 610 -13.67 -27.11 -15.00
C THR A 610 -14.56 -25.87 -15.13
N ALA A 611 -15.68 -25.84 -14.40
CA ALA A 611 -16.50 -24.63 -14.29
C ALA A 611 -15.71 -23.44 -13.70
N ALA A 612 -14.60 -23.70 -12.98
CA ALA A 612 -13.72 -22.67 -12.43
C ALA A 612 -13.09 -21.79 -13.52
N ALA A 613 -12.86 -22.29 -14.74
CA ALA A 613 -12.37 -21.45 -15.84
C ALA A 613 -13.35 -20.30 -16.17
N LEU A 614 -14.65 -20.60 -16.26
CA LEU A 614 -15.64 -19.57 -16.57
C LEU A 614 -15.95 -18.72 -15.33
N ASP A 615 -16.05 -19.34 -14.15
CA ASP A 615 -16.31 -18.64 -12.90
C ASP A 615 -15.19 -17.63 -12.59
N GLY A 616 -13.93 -18.04 -12.70
CA GLY A 616 -12.78 -17.17 -12.49
C GLY A 616 -12.62 -16.11 -13.59
N ALA A 617 -12.81 -16.47 -14.87
CA ALA A 617 -12.82 -15.47 -15.94
C ALA A 617 -13.90 -14.40 -15.73
N ALA A 618 -15.05 -14.77 -15.16
CA ALA A 618 -16.10 -13.83 -14.80
C ALA A 618 -15.71 -12.97 -13.59
N ALA A 619 -15.16 -13.58 -12.54
CA ALA A 619 -14.72 -12.91 -11.32
C ALA A 619 -13.65 -11.83 -11.57
N TYR A 620 -12.78 -12.01 -12.57
CA TYR A 620 -11.75 -11.05 -12.97
C TYR A 620 -12.09 -10.24 -14.23
N GLY A 621 -13.36 -10.27 -14.68
CA GLY A 621 -13.87 -9.33 -15.68
C GLY A 621 -13.45 -9.64 -17.13
N LYS A 622 -13.00 -10.86 -17.40
CA LYS A 622 -12.43 -11.28 -18.69
C LYS A 622 -13.53 -11.66 -19.70
N LEU A 623 -14.35 -10.67 -20.10
CA LEU A 623 -15.54 -10.88 -20.95
C LEU A 623 -15.29 -11.69 -22.24
N GLU A 624 -14.18 -11.45 -22.92
CA GLU A 624 -13.87 -12.14 -24.17
C GLU A 624 -13.56 -13.63 -23.95
N ILE A 625 -12.90 -13.97 -22.83
CA ILE A 625 -12.67 -15.36 -22.42
C ILE A 625 -13.99 -16.01 -22.02
N VAL A 626 -14.85 -15.31 -21.26
CA VAL A 626 -16.18 -15.81 -20.88
C VAL A 626 -17.02 -16.18 -22.11
N LYS A 627 -17.09 -15.27 -23.10
CA LYS A 627 -17.79 -15.52 -24.37
C LYS A 627 -17.18 -16.71 -25.13
N TRP A 628 -15.85 -16.80 -25.13
CA TRP A 628 -15.14 -17.84 -25.85
C TRP A 628 -15.32 -19.22 -25.19
N LEU A 629 -15.17 -19.31 -23.87
CA LEU A 629 -15.40 -20.53 -23.09
C LEU A 629 -16.84 -21.01 -23.28
N HIS A 630 -17.83 -20.12 -23.19
CA HIS A 630 -19.22 -20.48 -23.43
C HIS A 630 -19.48 -21.10 -24.81
N ARG A 631 -18.76 -20.67 -25.85
CA ARG A 631 -18.94 -21.16 -27.23
C ARG A 631 -18.19 -22.46 -27.51
N ASN A 632 -17.04 -22.67 -26.87
CA ASN A 632 -16.10 -23.76 -27.21
C ASN A 632 -16.01 -24.85 -26.15
N ARG A 633 -16.59 -24.64 -24.96
CA ARG A 633 -16.55 -25.54 -23.80
C ARG A 633 -17.95 -25.85 -23.28
N SER A 634 -18.14 -27.05 -22.76
CA SER A 634 -19.43 -27.56 -22.28
C SER A 634 -19.56 -27.60 -20.76
N GLU A 635 -18.46 -27.35 -20.05
CA GLU A 635 -18.32 -27.42 -18.59
C GLU A 635 -19.20 -26.39 -17.86
N GLY A 636 -19.55 -25.30 -18.53
CA GLY A 636 -20.50 -24.31 -18.02
C GLY A 636 -19.91 -23.36 -16.98
N CYS A 637 -20.77 -22.82 -16.13
CA CYS A 637 -20.40 -21.99 -14.98
C CYS A 637 -21.26 -22.34 -13.78
N THR A 638 -20.83 -21.94 -12.60
CA THR A 638 -21.66 -21.99 -11.39
C THR A 638 -22.20 -20.60 -11.05
N LYS A 639 -22.94 -20.49 -9.95
CA LYS A 639 -23.38 -19.18 -9.41
C LYS A 639 -22.20 -18.29 -9.01
N LEU A 640 -21.02 -18.88 -8.77
CA LEU A 640 -19.80 -18.15 -8.43
C LEU A 640 -19.34 -17.22 -9.55
N ALA A 641 -19.69 -17.50 -10.82
CA ALA A 641 -19.39 -16.57 -11.91
C ALA A 641 -20.03 -15.20 -11.69
N MET A 642 -21.30 -15.16 -11.27
CA MET A 642 -21.98 -13.89 -11.01
C MET A 642 -21.59 -13.31 -9.65
N ASP A 643 -21.47 -14.14 -8.61
CA ASP A 643 -21.07 -13.68 -7.26
C ASP A 643 -19.66 -13.07 -7.26
N GLY A 644 -18.74 -13.65 -8.04
CA GLY A 644 -17.38 -13.14 -8.25
C GLY A 644 -17.35 -11.93 -9.18
N ALA A 645 -18.15 -11.91 -10.25
CA ALA A 645 -18.25 -10.71 -11.09
C ALA A 645 -18.85 -9.52 -10.32
N ALA A 646 -19.71 -9.78 -9.33
CA ALA A 646 -20.23 -8.77 -8.41
C ALA A 646 -19.16 -8.23 -7.47
N HIS A 647 -18.30 -9.10 -6.93
CA HIS A 647 -17.12 -8.72 -6.15
C HIS A 647 -16.21 -7.74 -6.89
N GLY A 648 -15.90 -8.00 -8.17
CA GLY A 648 -15.05 -7.13 -9.00
C GLY A 648 -15.76 -5.94 -9.68
N GLY A 649 -17.07 -5.79 -9.48
CA GLY A 649 -17.89 -4.76 -10.12
C GLY A 649 -17.93 -4.86 -11.65
N HIS A 650 -17.83 -6.07 -12.19
CA HIS A 650 -17.70 -6.33 -13.62
C HIS A 650 -19.04 -6.33 -14.34
N LEU A 651 -19.62 -5.13 -14.43
CA LEU A 651 -20.91 -4.87 -15.05
C LEU A 651 -21.05 -5.57 -16.43
N ARG A 652 -20.15 -5.37 -17.37
CA ARG A 652 -20.31 -5.98 -18.71
C ARG A 652 -20.37 -7.51 -18.70
N VAL A 653 -19.69 -8.16 -17.75
CA VAL A 653 -19.73 -9.62 -17.58
C VAL A 653 -21.05 -10.05 -16.95
N LEU A 654 -21.48 -9.37 -15.88
CA LEU A 654 -22.77 -9.63 -15.23
C LEU A 654 -23.94 -9.50 -16.21
N ARG A 655 -23.96 -8.47 -17.06
CA ARG A 655 -24.98 -8.31 -18.11
C ARG A 655 -25.00 -9.51 -19.03
N TRP A 656 -23.82 -9.87 -19.54
CA TRP A 656 -23.68 -10.94 -20.50
C TRP A 656 -24.08 -12.29 -19.89
N LEU A 657 -23.68 -12.57 -18.65
CA LEU A 657 -24.09 -13.78 -17.93
C LEU A 657 -25.60 -13.82 -17.74
N LEU A 658 -26.24 -12.73 -17.30
CA LEU A 658 -27.68 -12.70 -17.08
C LEU A 658 -28.50 -12.87 -18.39
N GLU A 659 -27.97 -12.40 -19.52
CA GLU A 659 -28.60 -12.56 -20.84
C GLU A 659 -28.42 -13.97 -21.44
N ASN A 660 -27.31 -14.66 -21.15
CA ASN A 660 -26.91 -15.89 -21.85
C ASN A 660 -26.90 -17.15 -20.96
N ARG A 661 -27.03 -17.00 -19.64
CA ARG A 661 -26.95 -18.07 -18.64
C ARG A 661 -28.17 -18.05 -17.72
N LYS A 662 -28.49 -19.19 -17.12
CA LYS A 662 -29.69 -19.41 -16.26
C LYS A 662 -29.34 -19.68 -14.81
N GLU A 663 -28.05 -19.83 -14.51
CA GLU A 663 -27.50 -20.24 -13.22
C GLU A 663 -27.80 -19.19 -12.11
N GLY A 664 -27.83 -17.90 -12.47
CA GLY A 664 -28.16 -16.80 -11.57
C GLY A 664 -27.05 -16.46 -10.57
N PHE A 665 -27.39 -15.67 -9.55
CA PHE A 665 -26.51 -15.27 -8.45
C PHE A 665 -27.12 -15.60 -7.09
N THR A 666 -26.31 -15.58 -6.03
CA THR A 666 -26.74 -15.80 -4.64
C THR A 666 -26.74 -14.49 -3.84
N GLU A 667 -27.22 -14.51 -2.59
CA GLU A 667 -27.10 -13.38 -1.64
C GLU A 667 -25.66 -12.88 -1.50
N ARG A 668 -24.66 -13.77 -1.67
CA ARG A 668 -23.23 -13.41 -1.64
C ARG A 668 -22.86 -12.37 -2.69
N ALA A 669 -23.57 -12.28 -3.81
CA ALA A 669 -23.30 -11.25 -4.82
C ALA A 669 -23.58 -9.84 -4.28
N LEU A 670 -24.65 -9.68 -3.50
CA LEU A 670 -24.99 -8.40 -2.86
C LEU A 670 -23.99 -8.09 -1.76
N ASP A 671 -23.71 -9.05 -0.87
CA ASP A 671 -22.71 -8.90 0.20
C ASP A 671 -21.32 -8.56 -0.35
N ASN A 672 -20.89 -9.24 -1.41
CA ASN A 672 -19.61 -8.97 -2.06
C ASN A 672 -19.59 -7.57 -2.68
N ALA A 673 -20.65 -7.18 -3.39
CA ALA A 673 -20.71 -5.85 -3.97
C ALA A 673 -20.68 -4.76 -2.88
N ALA A 674 -21.33 -4.97 -1.74
CA ALA A 674 -21.28 -4.07 -0.60
C ALA A 674 -19.88 -4.01 0.04
N ARG A 675 -19.30 -5.16 0.40
CA ARG A 675 -17.97 -5.24 1.04
C ARG A 675 -16.85 -4.64 0.19
N TYR A 676 -16.89 -4.84 -1.12
CA TYR A 676 -15.86 -4.38 -2.05
C TYR A 676 -16.20 -3.05 -2.73
N SER A 677 -17.15 -2.30 -2.16
CA SER A 677 -17.50 -0.94 -2.58
C SER A 677 -17.93 -0.82 -4.06
N GLN A 678 -18.59 -1.85 -4.60
CA GLN A 678 -19.08 -1.88 -5.98
C GLN A 678 -20.54 -1.39 -6.04
N PHE A 679 -20.74 -0.10 -5.76
CA PHE A 679 -22.07 0.48 -5.52
C PHE A 679 -23.01 0.38 -6.73
N GLU A 680 -22.54 0.62 -7.96
CA GLU A 680 -23.38 0.45 -9.15
C GLU A 680 -23.84 -0.99 -9.31
N THR A 681 -22.95 -1.94 -9.03
CA THR A 681 -23.23 -3.37 -9.15
C THR A 681 -24.25 -3.79 -8.11
N LEU A 682 -24.12 -3.30 -6.88
CA LEU A 682 -25.07 -3.54 -5.81
C LEU A 682 -26.48 -3.04 -6.18
N LEU A 683 -26.60 -1.79 -6.63
CA LEU A 683 -27.90 -1.23 -7.03
C LEU A 683 -28.51 -1.99 -8.20
N ILE A 684 -27.71 -2.37 -9.20
CA ILE A 684 -28.20 -3.13 -10.35
C ILE A 684 -28.70 -4.52 -9.92
N LEU A 685 -27.93 -5.24 -9.11
CA LEU A 685 -28.30 -6.57 -8.62
C LEU A 685 -29.53 -6.52 -7.71
N HIS A 686 -29.61 -5.53 -6.82
CA HIS A 686 -30.77 -5.33 -5.96
C HIS A 686 -32.04 -5.06 -6.77
N ASN A 687 -31.96 -4.18 -7.76
CA ASN A 687 -33.06 -3.89 -8.69
C ASN A 687 -33.51 -5.15 -9.48
N ILE A 688 -32.57 -6.00 -9.89
CA ILE A 688 -32.88 -7.25 -10.60
C ILE A 688 -33.56 -8.26 -9.65
N ALA A 689 -33.12 -8.33 -8.39
CA ALA A 689 -33.72 -9.18 -7.37
C ALA A 689 -35.18 -8.77 -7.09
N GLN A 690 -35.44 -7.46 -6.93
CA GLN A 690 -36.80 -6.92 -6.68
C GLN A 690 -37.80 -7.25 -7.79
N GLN A 691 -37.35 -7.34 -9.03
CA GLN A 691 -38.22 -7.68 -10.17
C GLN A 691 -38.52 -9.18 -10.31
N GLY A 692 -38.07 -10.01 -9.35
CA GLY A 692 -38.41 -11.43 -9.28
C GLY A 692 -37.68 -12.32 -10.29
N TYR A 693 -36.63 -11.81 -10.94
CA TYR A 693 -35.80 -12.61 -11.85
C TYR A 693 -34.97 -13.67 -11.11
N VAL A 694 -34.79 -13.55 -9.79
CA VAL A 694 -34.10 -14.52 -8.93
C VAL A 694 -34.99 -14.88 -7.75
N LYS A 695 -35.29 -16.18 -7.57
CA LYS A 695 -36.19 -16.69 -6.52
C LYS A 695 -35.53 -16.89 -5.14
N GLN A 696 -34.24 -16.58 -5.02
CA GLN A 696 -33.40 -16.96 -3.87
C GLN A 696 -32.86 -15.76 -3.08
N VAL A 697 -33.35 -14.55 -3.35
CA VAL A 697 -33.00 -13.34 -2.58
C VAL A 697 -34.30 -12.86 -1.95
N ASP A 698 -34.29 -12.60 -0.64
CA ASP A 698 -35.45 -12.01 0.02
C ASP A 698 -35.81 -10.68 -0.67
N ILE A 699 -37.04 -10.61 -1.17
CA ILE A 699 -37.54 -9.46 -1.90
C ILE A 699 -37.90 -8.40 -0.86
N MET A 700 -37.02 -7.41 -0.70
CA MET A 700 -37.26 -6.25 0.16
C MET A 700 -38.26 -5.31 -0.49
N ASP A 701 -39.16 -4.72 0.31
CA ASP A 701 -40.04 -3.65 -0.18
C ASP A 701 -39.23 -2.37 -0.52
N GLU A 702 -39.86 -1.37 -1.14
CA GLU A 702 -39.18 -0.15 -1.58
C GLU A 702 -38.66 0.70 -0.41
N GLU A 703 -39.32 0.66 0.75
CA GLU A 703 -38.92 1.41 1.95
C GLU A 703 -37.75 0.72 2.66
N GLU A 704 -37.81 -0.59 2.83
CA GLU A 704 -36.75 -1.45 3.34
C GLU A 704 -35.52 -1.43 2.43
N SER A 705 -35.71 -1.42 1.11
CA SER A 705 -34.63 -1.26 0.13
C SER A 705 -33.88 0.06 0.31
N ASN A 706 -34.62 1.17 0.43
CA ASN A 706 -34.01 2.48 0.66
C ASN A 706 -33.32 2.55 2.02
N LYS A 707 -33.90 1.93 3.06
CA LYS A 707 -33.30 1.83 4.38
C LYS A 707 -32.01 1.00 4.35
N TRP A 708 -32.03 -0.15 3.69
CA TRP A 708 -30.89 -1.04 3.52
C TRP A 708 -29.76 -0.39 2.71
N ILE A 709 -30.10 0.28 1.62
CA ILE A 709 -29.13 1.08 0.84
C ILE A 709 -28.55 2.18 1.72
N SER A 710 -29.35 2.85 2.57
CA SER A 710 -28.85 3.88 3.49
C SER A 710 -27.89 3.30 4.53
N GLU A 711 -28.24 2.18 5.18
CA GLU A 711 -27.39 1.49 6.15
C GLU A 711 -26.05 1.09 5.52
N HIS A 712 -26.08 0.46 4.34
CA HIS A 712 -24.86 -0.01 3.65
C HIS A 712 -24.12 1.11 2.91
N TYR A 713 -24.78 2.23 2.60
CA TYR A 713 -24.16 3.39 1.97
C TYR A 713 -23.08 3.99 2.86
N HIS A 714 -23.31 4.06 4.17
CA HIS A 714 -22.31 4.58 5.11
C HIS A 714 -21.06 3.70 5.14
N ASP A 715 -21.22 2.38 5.14
CA ASP A 715 -20.10 1.43 5.09
C ASP A 715 -19.31 1.51 3.78
N ILE A 716 -20.00 1.62 2.65
CA ILE A 716 -19.37 1.72 1.31
C ILE A 716 -18.69 3.08 1.13
N ALA A 717 -19.36 4.16 1.51
CA ALA A 717 -18.76 5.49 1.59
C ALA A 717 -17.49 5.42 2.43
N ARG A 718 -17.59 4.90 3.66
CA ARG A 718 -16.45 4.73 4.56
C ARG A 718 -15.33 3.95 3.87
N ALA A 719 -15.61 2.79 3.28
CA ALA A 719 -14.62 2.00 2.56
C ALA A 719 -13.97 2.73 1.38
N GLU A 720 -14.72 3.45 0.53
CA GLU A 720 -14.14 4.27 -0.56
C GLU A 720 -13.34 5.47 -0.03
N PHE A 721 -13.69 6.01 1.14
CA PHE A 721 -12.97 7.11 1.76
C PHE A 721 -11.74 6.66 2.57
N TYR A 722 -11.66 5.42 3.05
CA TYR A 722 -10.53 4.91 3.84
C TYR A 722 -9.63 3.93 3.08
N SER A 723 -10.03 3.43 1.91
CA SER A 723 -9.20 2.54 1.06
C SER A 723 -8.03 3.22 0.33
N GLY A 724 -7.92 4.55 0.43
CA GLY A 724 -6.80 5.31 -0.11
C GLY A 724 -5.80 5.69 0.97
N ASN A 725 -4.74 4.90 1.09
CA ASN A 725 -3.56 5.12 1.93
C ASN A 725 -3.84 5.22 3.43
N GLY A 726 -3.58 4.10 4.12
CA GLY A 726 -3.06 4.14 5.47
C GLY A 726 -1.73 4.90 5.48
N VAL A 727 -1.81 6.23 5.52
CA VAL A 727 -0.81 7.02 6.22
C VAL A 727 -1.37 7.13 7.63
N GLY A 728 -1.14 6.07 8.41
CA GLY A 728 -1.06 6.24 9.85
C GLY A 728 -0.02 7.31 10.11
N TRP A 729 -0.36 8.23 11.01
CA TRP A 729 0.58 9.17 11.61
C TRP A 729 1.91 8.50 11.94
#